data_AF-A0A382BCM3-F1
#
_entry.id   AF-A0A382BCM3-F1
#
_cell.length_a   1.000
_cell.length_b   1.000
_cell.length_c   1.000
_cell.angle_alpha   90.00
_cell.angle_beta   90.00
_cell.angle_gamma   90.00
#
_symmetry.space_group_name_H-M   'P 1'
#
loop_
_entity.id
_entity.type
_entity.pdbx_description
1 polymer ?
#
loop_
_entity_poly.entity_id
_entity_poly.type
_entity_poly.pdbx_seq_one_letter_code
_entity_poly.pdbx_strand_id
1 'polypeptide(L)'
;VDHRLFMSDNYGHRILIFKLDRMNRLLDRGASWALGQVDTGTSVMLPGRNATTMKLPMAMEYDDSYKRLFVADTWNNRVLAFDMTPDQVESGMEASYVLGQKDFVSYEPDTTADRISFGTRSARGIGPSGGRPAELAIDRINQRLFVADGENNRVLIFDMHPDRIQSGARAIGVIGQDDFTSNEMGLSASRFSLPGDMVIDEENQRLFVELPFQDRILVFDVAPSRLQNGLSASYVIGQPDFTSNIPGLSQSGIRQPDGITYDPENHHLYVTDKYNNRILTFDVHPDRLINMPEAIAVIGESDFNNATVGPGIYRDHQDMLFDPRGNYFDPVGRRLFQSEGTNGRMTVFTLPREEYLVDLPARSRLRYASTDALMYSGQEPLTSGYSVTNADDGAKLASVSTHYITNPLRDEGSLRQSRELVSVAMLAATNAANDAVVYVEKTAGSDTGISIVNDNDAAAGIEFTLLDMNGDRDSATRTIEGHSQLSIYGSELIGSGDFTGSIKVSSNLSVNIHALLEADDGNGNRLMSPAPTISGDREVGSYISDLMQSRRILPSIPTGAGSQVRVVLLNPGDNQLSGTIEVTDQQAVSYSISPGQTFIHDIPSDARPLLQGIGIVRAGSGPAPEAFALVSSIRRDGSIGSTHTVTSHQEGTLFWAPLDTYPDVLHHGEIEANLHVVNEKGIPATIFLEWFDIDGNSAGKYERTFNIGGRANLSME
;
A
#
# COMPACT_ATOMS: atom_id res chain seq x y z
N VAL A 1 -19.06 -1.12 2.76
CA VAL A 1 -20.03 -1.79 1.85
C VAL A 1 -19.82 -1.39 0.39
N ASP A 2 -19.41 -0.15 0.12
CA ASP A 2 -19.13 0.34 -1.25
C ASP A 2 -17.65 0.35 -1.65
N HIS A 3 -16.82 -0.49 -1.02
CA HIS A 3 -15.40 -0.60 -1.36
C HIS A 3 -15.25 -1.24 -2.74
N ARG A 4 -15.38 -0.44 -3.80
CA ARG A 4 -15.36 -0.86 -5.19
C ARG A 4 -14.53 0.12 -6.01
N LEU A 5 -13.74 -0.44 -6.91
CA LEU A 5 -13.07 0.33 -7.96
C LEU A 5 -13.80 0.07 -9.27
N PHE A 6 -14.28 1.15 -9.88
CA PHE A 6 -14.85 1.11 -11.23
C PHE A 6 -13.76 1.57 -12.20
N MET A 7 -13.50 0.77 -13.24
CA MET A 7 -12.46 1.06 -14.21
C MET A 7 -13.02 0.99 -15.61
N SER A 8 -12.76 2.02 -16.41
CA SER A 8 -13.18 2.03 -17.81
C SER A 8 -12.23 1.21 -18.65
N ASP A 9 -12.75 0.16 -19.28
CA ASP A 9 -12.04 -0.57 -20.34
C ASP A 9 -12.64 -0.13 -21.68
N ASN A 10 -12.15 1.01 -22.17
CA ASN A 10 -12.74 1.73 -23.30
C ASN A 10 -12.90 0.81 -24.52
N TYR A 11 -11.82 0.11 -24.89
CA TYR A 11 -11.77 -0.78 -26.06
C TYR A 11 -12.41 -2.15 -25.79
N GLY A 12 -12.47 -2.60 -24.54
CA GLY A 12 -13.34 -3.71 -24.14
C GLY A 12 -14.84 -3.35 -24.13
N HIS A 13 -15.16 -2.06 -24.32
CA HIS A 13 -16.52 -1.53 -24.33
C HIS A 13 -17.31 -1.88 -23.06
N ARG A 14 -16.65 -1.72 -21.90
CA ARG A 14 -17.19 -2.13 -20.61
C ARG A 14 -16.63 -1.30 -19.45
N ILE A 15 -17.37 -1.32 -18.34
CA ILE A 15 -16.84 -0.92 -17.04
C ILE A 15 -16.52 -2.19 -16.26
N LEU A 16 -15.29 -2.33 -15.78
CA LEU A 16 -14.88 -3.39 -14.88
C LEU A 16 -15.07 -2.94 -13.43
N ILE A 17 -15.65 -3.81 -12.61
CA ILE A 17 -15.91 -3.54 -11.19
C ILE A 17 -15.08 -4.50 -10.34
N PHE A 18 -14.17 -3.95 -9.55
CA PHE A 18 -13.33 -4.71 -8.62
C PHE A 18 -13.83 -4.52 -7.20
N LYS A 19 -13.85 -5.61 -6.43
CA LYS A 19 -14.03 -5.52 -4.98
C LYS A 19 -12.76 -4.99 -4.35
N LEU A 20 -12.93 -4.08 -3.40
CA LEU A 20 -11.88 -3.59 -2.55
C LEU A 20 -12.14 -4.02 -1.11
N ASP A 21 -11.07 -4.09 -0.32
CA ASP A 21 -11.19 -4.28 1.12
C ASP A 21 -11.60 -2.98 1.84
N ARG A 22 -11.76 -3.06 3.17
CA ARG A 22 -12.10 -1.93 4.04
C ARG A 22 -11.14 -0.74 3.94
N MET A 23 -9.92 -0.96 3.45
CA MET A 23 -8.92 0.07 3.20
C MET A 23 -8.91 0.51 1.73
N ASN A 24 -9.96 0.27 0.95
CA ASN A 24 -10.03 0.40 -0.51
C ASN A 24 -8.81 -0.18 -1.28
N ARG A 25 -8.22 -1.29 -0.86
CA ARG A 25 -7.19 -2.03 -1.63
C ARG A 25 -7.87 -3.13 -2.44
N LEU A 26 -7.34 -3.45 -3.62
CA LEU A 26 -7.87 -4.54 -4.47
C LEU A 26 -7.92 -5.85 -3.69
N LEU A 27 -9.10 -6.46 -3.61
CA LEU A 27 -9.31 -7.76 -2.97
C LEU A 27 -8.81 -8.92 -3.85
N ASP A 28 -8.93 -8.75 -5.17
CA ASP A 28 -8.47 -9.69 -6.20
C ASP A 28 -7.98 -8.90 -7.42
N ARG A 29 -7.06 -9.48 -8.20
CA ARG A 29 -6.60 -8.95 -9.49
C ARG A 29 -7.66 -9.11 -10.58
N GLY A 30 -8.58 -10.06 -10.42
CA GLY A 30 -9.74 -10.23 -11.30
C GLY A 30 -10.86 -9.24 -10.98
N ALA A 31 -11.45 -8.63 -12.02
CA ALA A 31 -12.70 -7.90 -11.85
C ALA A 31 -13.81 -8.87 -11.41
N SER A 32 -14.69 -8.43 -10.51
CA SER A 32 -15.82 -9.23 -10.02
C SER A 32 -17.01 -9.15 -10.98
N TRP A 33 -17.22 -7.99 -11.62
CA TRP A 33 -18.34 -7.78 -12.55
C TRP A 33 -17.96 -6.88 -13.72
N ALA A 34 -18.74 -6.94 -14.79
CA ALA A 34 -18.63 -6.05 -15.93
C ALA A 34 -19.98 -5.45 -16.35
N LEU A 35 -20.05 -4.13 -16.52
CA LEU A 35 -21.18 -3.47 -17.16
C LEU A 35 -20.92 -3.32 -18.65
N GLY A 36 -21.95 -3.47 -19.49
CA GLY A 36 -21.82 -3.36 -20.94
C GLY A 36 -21.52 -4.67 -21.67
N GLN A 37 -21.19 -5.73 -20.92
CA GLN A 37 -20.85 -7.06 -21.41
C GLN A 37 -21.45 -8.12 -20.49
N VAL A 38 -21.60 -9.34 -21.01
CA VAL A 38 -22.20 -10.47 -20.26
C VAL A 38 -21.31 -10.99 -19.12
N ASP A 39 -20.00 -10.77 -19.20
CA ASP A 39 -19.01 -11.17 -18.20
C ASP A 39 -17.74 -10.32 -18.30
N THR A 40 -16.79 -10.56 -17.38
CA THR A 40 -15.51 -9.86 -17.28
C THR A 40 -14.46 -10.32 -18.29
N GLY A 41 -14.72 -11.39 -19.04
CA GLY A 41 -13.82 -11.91 -20.08
C GLY A 41 -14.14 -11.42 -21.49
N THR A 42 -15.40 -11.04 -21.73
CA THR A 42 -15.91 -10.64 -23.03
C THR A 42 -15.57 -9.18 -23.34
N SER A 43 -14.98 -8.95 -24.51
CA SER A 43 -14.52 -7.63 -24.98
C SER A 43 -14.90 -7.40 -26.46
N VAL A 44 -16.19 -7.50 -26.77
CA VAL A 44 -16.70 -7.34 -28.14
C VAL A 44 -17.58 -6.11 -28.27
N MET A 45 -17.54 -5.45 -29.43
CA MET A 45 -18.48 -4.36 -29.71
C MET A 45 -19.89 -4.93 -29.96
N LEU A 46 -20.73 -4.96 -28.93
CA LEU A 46 -22.08 -5.52 -29.04
C LEU A 46 -22.95 -4.73 -30.06
N PRO A 47 -23.74 -5.42 -30.90
CA PRO A 47 -24.61 -4.76 -31.87
C PRO A 47 -25.78 -4.07 -31.15
N GLY A 48 -26.34 -3.03 -31.78
CA GLY A 48 -27.49 -2.30 -31.23
C GLY A 48 -27.15 -1.30 -30.12
N ARG A 49 -28.21 -0.76 -29.52
CA ARG A 49 -28.22 0.20 -28.39
C ARG A 49 -29.45 -0.12 -27.55
N ASN A 50 -29.21 -0.45 -26.29
CA ASN A 50 -30.23 -0.77 -25.29
C ASN A 50 -29.67 -0.46 -23.90
N ALA A 51 -30.33 -0.92 -22.84
CA ALA A 51 -29.93 -0.67 -21.46
C ALA A 51 -28.71 -1.51 -20.98
N THR A 52 -28.34 -2.60 -21.68
CA THR A 52 -27.23 -3.49 -21.27
C THR A 52 -25.95 -3.29 -22.07
N THR A 53 -26.00 -2.56 -23.20
CA THR A 53 -24.87 -2.37 -24.12
C THR A 53 -24.25 -0.99 -23.98
N MET A 54 -22.93 -0.89 -24.08
CA MET A 54 -22.20 0.38 -24.15
C MET A 54 -21.03 0.28 -25.15
N LYS A 55 -20.52 1.43 -25.62
CA LYS A 55 -19.49 1.53 -26.65
C LYS A 55 -18.56 2.70 -26.35
N LEU A 56 -17.29 2.35 -26.10
CA LEU A 56 -16.25 3.27 -25.64
C LEU A 56 -16.76 4.09 -24.44
N PRO A 57 -17.09 3.43 -23.31
CA PRO A 57 -17.26 4.19 -22.08
C PRO A 57 -15.96 4.94 -21.81
N MET A 58 -16.02 6.24 -21.50
CA MET A 58 -14.80 7.04 -21.28
C MET A 58 -14.76 7.73 -19.93
N ALA A 59 -15.93 8.00 -19.36
CA ALA A 59 -16.08 8.66 -18.08
C ALA A 59 -17.15 7.97 -17.25
N MET A 60 -16.99 8.05 -15.94
CA MET A 60 -17.98 7.58 -14.99
C MET A 60 -17.90 8.37 -13.70
N GLU A 61 -19.03 8.49 -13.02
CA GLU A 61 -19.11 9.13 -11.71
C GLU A 61 -20.04 8.35 -10.79
N TYR A 62 -19.65 8.23 -9.51
CA TYR A 62 -20.38 7.46 -8.52
C TYR A 62 -21.06 8.36 -7.48
N ASP A 63 -22.39 8.27 -7.45
CA ASP A 63 -23.24 8.82 -6.40
C ASP A 63 -23.38 7.80 -5.28
N ASP A 64 -22.60 7.97 -4.23
CA ASP A 64 -22.62 7.14 -3.03
C ASP A 64 -23.84 7.41 -2.13
N SER A 65 -24.53 8.56 -2.29
CA SER A 65 -25.72 8.90 -1.51
C SER A 65 -26.90 8.01 -1.89
N TYR A 66 -27.01 7.65 -3.17
CA TYR A 66 -28.08 6.79 -3.69
C TYR A 66 -27.58 5.55 -4.43
N LYS A 67 -26.29 5.23 -4.33
CA LYS A 67 -25.65 4.04 -4.91
C LYS A 67 -25.84 3.96 -6.43
N ARG A 68 -25.58 5.04 -7.17
CA ARG A 68 -25.75 5.07 -8.64
C ARG A 68 -24.43 5.36 -9.34
N LEU A 69 -24.14 4.59 -10.38
CA LEU A 69 -23.01 4.86 -11.29
C LEU A 69 -23.53 5.46 -12.58
N PHE A 70 -23.07 6.66 -12.90
CA PHE A 70 -23.30 7.30 -14.19
C PHE A 70 -22.12 6.99 -15.11
N VAL A 71 -22.39 6.55 -16.33
CA VAL A 71 -21.37 6.15 -17.31
C VAL A 71 -21.62 6.84 -18.62
N ALA A 72 -20.63 7.56 -19.13
CA ALA A 72 -20.69 8.18 -20.45
C ALA A 72 -20.45 7.12 -21.53
N ASP A 73 -21.51 6.62 -22.16
CA ASP A 73 -21.48 5.69 -23.29
C ASP A 73 -21.23 6.49 -24.59
N THR A 74 -19.96 6.82 -24.81
CA THR A 74 -19.62 7.99 -25.63
C THR A 74 -19.88 7.80 -27.13
N TRP A 75 -19.71 6.59 -27.67
CA TRP A 75 -20.00 6.32 -29.08
C TRP A 75 -21.50 6.36 -29.40
N ASN A 76 -22.33 6.21 -28.36
CA ASN A 76 -23.78 6.29 -28.44
C ASN A 76 -24.32 7.65 -27.96
N ASN A 77 -23.45 8.61 -27.59
CA ASN A 77 -23.82 9.98 -27.20
C ASN A 77 -24.86 10.06 -26.07
N ARG A 78 -24.72 9.19 -25.06
CA ARG A 78 -25.64 9.12 -23.92
C ARG A 78 -24.89 8.87 -22.61
N VAL A 79 -25.53 9.22 -21.50
CA VAL A 79 -25.11 8.81 -20.16
C VAL A 79 -26.07 7.74 -19.66
N LEU A 80 -25.54 6.61 -19.21
CA LEU A 80 -26.30 5.51 -18.60
C LEU A 80 -26.17 5.61 -17.08
N ALA A 81 -27.26 5.47 -16.35
CA ALA A 81 -27.25 5.40 -14.89
C ALA A 81 -27.59 3.97 -14.43
N PHE A 82 -26.73 3.36 -13.64
CA PHE A 82 -26.91 2.00 -13.11
C PHE A 82 -27.13 2.04 -11.60
N ASP A 83 -28.05 1.23 -11.10
CA ASP A 83 -28.22 0.96 -9.67
C ASP A 83 -27.09 0.04 -9.19
N MET A 84 -26.20 0.58 -8.36
CA MET A 84 -25.05 -0.12 -7.79
C MET A 84 -25.32 -0.57 -6.36
N THR A 85 -26.57 -0.74 -5.94
CA THR A 85 -26.89 -1.37 -4.66
C THR A 85 -26.14 -2.71 -4.55
N PRO A 86 -25.30 -2.92 -3.51
CA PRO A 86 -24.32 -4.02 -3.46
C PRO A 86 -24.85 -5.42 -3.81
N ASP A 87 -26.07 -5.76 -3.39
CA ASP A 87 -26.69 -7.07 -3.61
C ASP A 87 -27.40 -7.21 -4.98
N GLN A 88 -27.35 -6.17 -5.81
CA GLN A 88 -28.00 -6.10 -7.12
C GLN A 88 -27.00 -6.02 -8.28
N VAL A 89 -25.70 -5.93 -7.97
CA VAL A 89 -24.66 -5.80 -9.00
C VAL A 89 -24.34 -7.16 -9.61
N GLU A 90 -24.55 -7.26 -10.92
CA GLU A 90 -24.19 -8.42 -11.73
C GLU A 90 -23.66 -8.00 -13.11
N SER A 91 -22.93 -8.90 -13.76
CA SER A 91 -22.43 -8.62 -15.11
C SER A 91 -23.58 -8.52 -16.11
N GLY A 92 -23.52 -7.54 -17.01
CA GLY A 92 -24.50 -7.36 -18.07
C GLY A 92 -25.86 -6.78 -17.62
N MET A 93 -25.97 -6.32 -16.37
CA MET A 93 -27.20 -5.70 -15.85
C MET A 93 -27.65 -4.47 -16.67
N GLU A 94 -28.95 -4.18 -16.60
CA GLU A 94 -29.55 -3.04 -17.28
C GLU A 94 -29.30 -1.71 -16.55
N ALA A 95 -29.00 -0.66 -17.32
CA ALA A 95 -29.07 0.71 -16.83
C ALA A 95 -30.52 1.10 -16.51
N SER A 96 -30.72 1.76 -15.37
CA SER A 96 -32.02 2.24 -14.90
C SER A 96 -32.50 3.48 -15.66
N TYR A 97 -31.58 4.36 -16.06
CA TYR A 97 -31.90 5.60 -16.77
C TYR A 97 -30.92 5.91 -17.90
N VAL A 98 -31.37 6.71 -18.86
CA VAL A 98 -30.54 7.26 -19.94
C VAL A 98 -30.74 8.76 -20.08
N LEU A 99 -29.65 9.51 -20.00
CA LEU A 99 -29.63 10.97 -20.16
C LEU A 99 -28.93 11.36 -21.46
N GLY A 100 -29.29 12.53 -21.99
CA GLY A 100 -28.71 13.07 -23.22
C GLY A 100 -29.19 12.40 -24.50
N GLN A 101 -30.11 11.44 -24.42
CA GLN A 101 -30.86 10.87 -25.55
C GLN A 101 -32.30 10.60 -25.08
N LYS A 102 -33.23 10.50 -26.03
CA LYS A 102 -34.67 10.29 -25.77
C LYS A 102 -34.95 9.03 -24.94
N ASP A 103 -34.26 7.95 -25.27
CA ASP A 103 -34.43 6.61 -24.70
C ASP A 103 -33.15 5.79 -24.96
N PHE A 104 -33.15 4.52 -24.55
CA PHE A 104 -31.97 3.67 -24.67
C PHE A 104 -31.63 3.27 -26.13
N VAL A 105 -32.50 3.53 -27.10
CA VAL A 105 -32.38 3.01 -28.47
C VAL A 105 -32.14 4.12 -29.50
N SER A 106 -32.61 5.33 -29.22
CA SER A 106 -32.56 6.49 -30.12
C SER A 106 -31.16 7.05 -30.33
N TYR A 107 -30.82 7.48 -31.56
CA TYR A 107 -29.57 8.21 -31.90
C TYR A 107 -29.94 9.59 -32.43
N GLU A 108 -29.99 10.58 -31.58
CA GLU A 108 -30.48 11.91 -31.94
C GLU A 108 -29.55 13.01 -31.42
N PRO A 109 -28.22 12.96 -31.62
CA PRO A 109 -27.34 14.05 -31.20
C PRO A 109 -27.79 15.38 -31.83
N ASP A 110 -27.96 16.41 -31.00
CA ASP A 110 -28.48 17.73 -31.40
C ASP A 110 -28.08 18.79 -30.36
N THR A 111 -28.22 20.08 -30.69
CA THR A 111 -28.08 21.19 -29.74
C THR A 111 -29.43 21.49 -29.08
N THR A 112 -29.88 20.60 -28.19
CA THR A 112 -31.07 20.81 -27.35
C THR A 112 -30.77 20.48 -25.89
N ALA A 113 -31.71 20.74 -24.99
CA ALA A 113 -31.50 20.51 -23.54
C ALA A 113 -31.46 19.01 -23.18
N ASP A 114 -31.97 18.13 -24.03
CA ASP A 114 -32.11 16.70 -23.79
C ASP A 114 -31.32 15.86 -24.82
N ARG A 115 -30.42 16.48 -25.59
CA ARG A 115 -29.53 15.80 -26.54
C ARG A 115 -28.08 16.18 -26.28
N ILE A 116 -27.24 15.15 -26.24
CA ILE A 116 -25.78 15.24 -26.11
C ILE A 116 -25.16 14.79 -27.44
N SER A 117 -24.05 15.42 -27.81
CA SER A 117 -23.06 14.91 -28.75
C SER A 117 -21.67 15.08 -28.16
N PHE A 118 -21.07 13.99 -27.69
CA PHE A 118 -19.71 14.01 -27.18
C PHE A 118 -18.70 14.27 -28.30
N GLY A 119 -18.89 13.64 -29.47
CA GLY A 119 -17.98 13.76 -30.60
C GLY A 119 -16.90 12.66 -30.68
N THR A 120 -17.04 11.57 -29.93
CA THR A 120 -16.14 10.40 -30.00
C THR A 120 -16.11 9.77 -31.39
N ARG A 121 -17.23 9.80 -32.14
CA ARG A 121 -17.27 9.33 -33.54
C ARG A 121 -16.41 10.18 -34.49
N SER A 122 -16.02 11.37 -34.07
CA SER A 122 -15.07 12.25 -34.75
C SER A 122 -13.62 11.99 -34.27
N ALA A 123 -13.36 10.78 -33.74
CA ALA A 123 -12.06 10.29 -33.23
C ALA A 123 -11.49 11.04 -32.02
N ARG A 124 -12.31 11.80 -31.28
CA ARG A 124 -11.90 12.48 -30.04
C ARG A 124 -11.77 11.47 -28.90
N GLY A 125 -10.73 11.61 -28.08
CA GLY A 125 -10.49 10.74 -26.92
C GLY A 125 -9.92 9.33 -27.22
N ILE A 126 -9.75 8.96 -28.49
CA ILE A 126 -9.32 7.60 -28.90
C ILE A 126 -7.78 7.48 -29.00
N GLY A 127 -7.03 8.59 -28.94
CA GLY A 127 -5.56 8.59 -29.04
C GLY A 127 -4.86 9.61 -28.13
N PRO A 128 -3.51 9.56 -28.01
CA PRO A 128 -2.69 10.44 -27.15
C PRO A 128 -2.93 11.93 -27.39
N SER A 129 -3.15 12.30 -28.65
CA SER A 129 -3.39 13.68 -29.07
C SER A 129 -4.82 14.18 -28.88
N GLY A 130 -5.79 13.29 -28.66
CA GLY A 130 -7.19 13.65 -28.50
C GLY A 130 -7.55 13.87 -27.03
N GLY A 131 -8.00 15.07 -26.66
CA GLY A 131 -8.64 15.32 -25.36
C GLY A 131 -9.93 14.50 -25.23
N ARG A 132 -10.30 14.15 -23.98
CA ARG A 132 -11.50 13.38 -23.70
C ARG A 132 -12.75 14.23 -23.96
N PRO A 133 -13.68 13.78 -24.83
CA PRO A 133 -14.84 14.56 -25.25
C PRO A 133 -16.06 14.43 -24.32
N ALA A 134 -15.97 13.57 -23.32
CA ALA A 134 -17.09 13.19 -22.46
C ALA A 134 -16.56 12.95 -21.07
N GLU A 135 -16.98 13.79 -20.13
CA GLU A 135 -16.62 13.73 -18.72
C GLU A 135 -17.84 14.13 -17.88
N LEU A 136 -17.84 13.71 -16.64
CA LEU A 136 -18.97 13.83 -15.72
C LEU A 136 -18.47 14.43 -14.40
N ALA A 137 -19.31 15.21 -13.72
CA ALA A 137 -19.08 15.57 -12.32
C ALA A 137 -20.41 15.52 -11.56
N ILE A 138 -20.37 15.10 -10.30
CA ILE A 138 -21.56 14.95 -9.47
C ILE A 138 -21.52 15.92 -8.30
N ASP A 139 -22.62 16.67 -8.12
CA ASP A 139 -22.97 17.39 -6.91
C ASP A 139 -24.04 16.62 -6.16
N ARG A 140 -23.62 15.88 -5.14
CA ARG A 140 -24.43 15.10 -4.21
C ARG A 140 -25.26 15.99 -3.30
N ILE A 141 -24.74 17.16 -2.92
CA ILE A 141 -25.47 18.09 -2.04
C ILE A 141 -26.74 18.61 -2.71
N ASN A 142 -26.65 19.08 -3.96
CA ASN A 142 -27.81 19.60 -4.70
C ASN A 142 -28.39 18.62 -5.71
N GLN A 143 -27.87 17.39 -5.76
CA GLN A 143 -28.32 16.32 -6.65
C GLN A 143 -28.28 16.73 -8.13
N ARG A 144 -27.11 17.18 -8.60
CA ARG A 144 -26.88 17.58 -10.00
C ARG A 144 -25.78 16.74 -10.64
N LEU A 145 -25.97 16.39 -11.91
CA LEU A 145 -24.96 15.77 -12.76
C LEU A 145 -24.54 16.77 -13.84
N PHE A 146 -23.27 17.13 -13.86
CA PHE A 146 -22.65 17.94 -14.90
C PHE A 146 -22.09 17.01 -15.97
N VAL A 147 -22.40 17.29 -17.23
CA VAL A 147 -22.03 16.43 -18.36
C VAL A 147 -21.38 17.27 -19.45
N ALA A 148 -20.15 16.94 -19.81
CA ALA A 148 -19.49 17.54 -20.95
C ALA A 148 -20.22 17.13 -22.23
N ASP A 149 -20.75 18.10 -22.95
CA ASP A 149 -21.36 17.91 -24.26
C ASP A 149 -20.34 18.38 -25.32
N GLY A 150 -19.29 17.55 -25.48
CA GLY A 150 -18.01 17.93 -26.05
C GLY A 150 -18.05 18.54 -27.45
N GLU A 151 -18.82 17.95 -28.37
CA GLU A 151 -18.94 18.45 -29.75
C GLU A 151 -19.74 19.75 -29.81
N ASN A 152 -20.61 19.98 -28.83
CA ASN A 152 -21.41 21.19 -28.69
C ASN A 152 -20.74 22.26 -27.80
N ASN A 153 -19.48 22.06 -27.38
CA ASN A 153 -18.67 23.05 -26.66
C ASN A 153 -19.33 23.61 -25.39
N ARG A 154 -20.00 22.74 -24.62
CA ARG A 154 -20.79 23.16 -23.45
C ARG A 154 -20.85 22.08 -22.38
N VAL A 155 -21.20 22.48 -21.17
CA VAL A 155 -21.52 21.56 -20.07
C VAL A 155 -23.01 21.64 -19.81
N LEU A 156 -23.71 20.51 -19.90
CA LEU A 156 -25.12 20.39 -19.53
C LEU A 156 -25.26 19.93 -18.09
N ILE A 157 -26.25 20.46 -17.38
CA ILE A 157 -26.51 20.14 -15.98
C ILE A 157 -27.84 19.41 -15.91
N PHE A 158 -27.88 18.20 -15.35
CA PHE A 158 -29.09 17.41 -15.16
C PHE A 158 -29.43 17.30 -13.68
N ASP A 159 -30.73 17.23 -13.39
CA ASP A 159 -31.20 16.83 -12.05
C ASP A 159 -31.05 15.32 -11.92
N MET A 160 -30.30 14.89 -10.91
CA MET A 160 -30.09 13.47 -10.62
C MET A 160 -30.81 13.01 -9.36
N HIS A 161 -31.65 13.83 -8.73
CA HIS A 161 -32.38 13.41 -7.54
C HIS A 161 -33.23 12.16 -7.84
N PRO A 162 -33.25 11.14 -6.95
CA PRO A 162 -33.92 9.86 -7.22
C PRO A 162 -35.40 10.00 -7.62
N ASP A 163 -36.13 10.93 -7.02
CA ASP A 163 -37.55 11.17 -7.34
C ASP A 163 -37.80 11.92 -8.66
N ARG A 164 -36.76 12.49 -9.30
CA ARG A 164 -36.90 13.40 -10.44
C ARG A 164 -36.11 12.97 -11.67
N ILE A 165 -35.09 12.13 -11.51
CA ILE A 165 -34.35 11.54 -12.62
C ILE A 165 -35.28 10.64 -13.45
N GLN A 166 -35.20 10.77 -14.78
CA GLN A 166 -35.93 9.94 -15.73
C GLN A 166 -35.22 9.90 -17.08
N SER A 167 -35.47 8.84 -17.85
CA SER A 167 -34.92 8.72 -19.20
C SER A 167 -35.40 9.85 -20.11
N GLY A 168 -34.49 10.45 -20.87
CA GLY A 168 -34.80 11.59 -21.75
C GLY A 168 -35.10 12.90 -21.02
N ALA A 169 -34.71 13.03 -19.74
CA ALA A 169 -34.83 14.27 -19.00
C ALA A 169 -34.09 15.43 -19.70
N ARG A 170 -34.64 16.63 -19.55
CA ARG A 170 -34.01 17.88 -20.01
C ARG A 170 -33.00 18.36 -18.99
N ALA A 171 -31.88 18.90 -19.46
CA ALA A 171 -30.93 19.64 -18.65
C ALA A 171 -31.62 20.87 -18.02
N ILE A 172 -31.24 21.17 -16.79
CA ILE A 172 -31.70 22.29 -15.97
C ILE A 172 -30.80 23.52 -16.08
N GLY A 173 -29.63 23.40 -16.70
CA GLY A 173 -28.72 24.52 -16.95
C GLY A 173 -27.64 24.18 -17.97
N VAL A 174 -26.99 25.21 -18.51
CA VAL A 174 -25.87 25.08 -19.45
C VAL A 174 -24.75 26.07 -19.12
N ILE A 175 -23.51 25.59 -19.11
CA ILE A 175 -22.29 26.40 -18.95
C ILE A 175 -21.52 26.38 -20.27
N GLY A 176 -20.87 27.50 -20.60
CA GLY A 176 -20.10 27.67 -21.84
C GLY A 176 -20.91 28.17 -23.02
N GLN A 177 -22.23 28.32 -22.89
CA GLN A 177 -23.15 28.84 -23.91
C GLN A 177 -24.27 29.65 -23.24
N ASP A 178 -24.88 30.59 -23.97
CA ASP A 178 -25.98 31.42 -23.43
C ASP A 178 -27.32 30.68 -23.35
N ASP A 179 -27.48 29.60 -24.13
CA ASP A 179 -28.67 28.78 -24.16
C ASP A 179 -28.37 27.32 -24.58
N PHE A 180 -29.42 26.49 -24.58
CA PHE A 180 -29.33 25.06 -24.91
C PHE A 180 -29.25 24.78 -26.42
N THR A 181 -29.16 25.78 -27.28
CA THR A 181 -29.18 25.63 -28.74
C THR A 181 -27.90 26.13 -29.43
N SER A 182 -27.17 27.03 -28.78
CA SER A 182 -25.84 27.47 -29.19
C SER A 182 -24.77 26.40 -28.93
N ASN A 183 -23.72 26.44 -29.76
CA ASN A 183 -22.53 25.58 -29.67
C ASN A 183 -21.23 26.30 -30.09
N GLU A 184 -21.19 27.62 -29.92
CA GLU A 184 -20.09 28.46 -30.40
C GLU A 184 -18.80 28.15 -29.63
N MET A 185 -17.71 27.91 -30.36
CA MET A 185 -16.37 27.85 -29.77
C MET A 185 -15.93 29.26 -29.35
N GLY A 186 -15.21 29.36 -28.24
CA GLY A 186 -14.57 30.63 -27.85
C GLY A 186 -13.43 30.43 -26.86
N LEU A 187 -12.75 31.53 -26.53
CA LEU A 187 -11.67 31.58 -25.54
C LEU A 187 -11.94 32.78 -24.62
N SER A 188 -12.83 32.58 -23.66
CA SER A 188 -13.23 33.61 -22.69
C SER A 188 -13.64 32.96 -21.36
N ALA A 189 -14.17 33.75 -20.43
CA ALA A 189 -14.69 33.26 -19.16
C ALA A 189 -16.02 32.48 -19.31
N SER A 190 -16.78 32.69 -20.39
CA SER A 190 -18.11 32.06 -20.59
C SER A 190 -18.24 31.31 -21.91
N ARG A 191 -17.14 31.15 -22.65
CA ARG A 191 -17.03 30.37 -23.90
C ARG A 191 -15.74 29.59 -23.94
N PHE A 192 -15.84 28.33 -24.33
CA PHE A 192 -14.72 27.40 -24.45
C PHE A 192 -14.97 26.41 -25.59
N SER A 193 -14.02 25.53 -25.88
CA SER A 193 -14.20 24.45 -26.86
C SER A 193 -13.81 23.12 -26.24
N LEU A 194 -14.62 22.08 -26.50
CA LEU A 194 -14.42 20.73 -25.99
C LEU A 194 -14.11 20.70 -24.48
N PRO A 195 -15.11 20.91 -23.60
CA PRO A 195 -14.93 20.65 -22.18
C PRO A 195 -14.45 19.22 -21.95
N GLY A 196 -13.33 19.10 -21.24
CA GLY A 196 -12.73 17.85 -20.79
C GLY A 196 -13.19 17.52 -19.38
N ASP A 197 -12.26 17.08 -18.54
CA ASP A 197 -12.54 16.60 -17.19
C ASP A 197 -13.13 17.68 -16.27
N MET A 198 -13.92 17.24 -15.31
CA MET A 198 -14.64 18.13 -14.40
C MET A 198 -14.67 17.55 -13.01
N VAL A 199 -14.50 18.41 -12.01
CA VAL A 199 -14.70 18.04 -10.60
C VAL A 199 -15.38 19.20 -9.88
N ILE A 200 -16.16 18.89 -8.86
CA ILE A 200 -16.84 19.90 -8.05
C ILE A 200 -16.28 19.89 -6.62
N ASP A 201 -16.00 21.09 -6.12
CA ASP A 201 -15.90 21.38 -4.69
C ASP A 201 -17.33 21.57 -4.16
N GLU A 202 -17.92 20.50 -3.63
CA GLU A 202 -19.32 20.50 -3.18
C GLU A 202 -19.56 21.45 -2.02
N GLU A 203 -18.60 21.62 -1.12
CA GLU A 203 -18.75 22.50 0.05
C GLU A 203 -18.89 23.96 -0.37
N ASN A 204 -18.03 24.43 -1.27
CA ASN A 204 -18.02 25.82 -1.72
C ASN A 204 -18.77 26.03 -3.05
N GLN A 205 -19.34 24.96 -3.61
CA GLN A 205 -20.11 24.97 -4.85
C GLN A 205 -19.33 25.54 -6.04
N ARG A 206 -18.09 25.07 -6.22
CA ARG A 206 -17.22 25.48 -7.34
C ARG A 206 -16.98 24.32 -8.30
N LEU A 207 -17.31 24.50 -9.57
CA LEU A 207 -17.05 23.52 -10.64
C LEU A 207 -15.75 23.88 -11.35
N PHE A 208 -14.79 22.97 -11.34
CA PHE A 208 -13.57 23.04 -12.13
C PHE A 208 -13.84 22.35 -13.47
N VAL A 209 -13.59 23.05 -14.58
CA VAL A 209 -13.79 22.53 -15.94
C VAL A 209 -12.47 22.61 -16.69
N GLU A 210 -11.90 21.46 -16.96
CA GLU A 210 -10.68 21.31 -17.75
C GLU A 210 -10.97 21.55 -19.23
N LEU A 211 -10.06 22.26 -19.90
CA LEU A 211 -10.15 22.61 -21.30
C LEU A 211 -8.84 22.19 -21.99
N PRO A 212 -8.73 20.93 -22.44
CA PRO A 212 -7.46 20.32 -22.85
C PRO A 212 -6.80 21.07 -24.00
N PHE A 213 -7.56 21.53 -24.99
CA PHE A 213 -7.02 22.25 -26.15
C PHE A 213 -6.88 23.76 -25.93
N GLN A 214 -7.17 24.22 -24.72
CA GLN A 214 -7.01 25.60 -24.29
C GLN A 214 -6.02 25.74 -23.13
N ASP A 215 -5.28 24.65 -22.81
CA ASP A 215 -4.21 24.61 -21.81
C ASP A 215 -4.60 25.25 -20.47
N ARG A 216 -5.85 25.06 -20.05
CA ARG A 216 -6.43 25.76 -18.90
C ARG A 216 -7.51 24.95 -18.19
N ILE A 217 -7.78 25.34 -16.95
CA ILE A 217 -8.95 24.91 -16.19
C ILE A 217 -9.70 26.18 -15.79
N LEU A 218 -11.01 26.22 -16.04
CA LEU A 218 -11.89 27.31 -15.60
C LEU A 218 -12.64 26.91 -14.34
N VAL A 219 -12.79 27.85 -13.40
CA VAL A 219 -13.49 27.63 -12.13
C VAL A 219 -14.77 28.44 -12.11
N PHE A 220 -15.92 27.77 -12.01
CA PHE A 220 -17.25 28.38 -12.02
C PHE A 220 -17.90 28.31 -10.65
N ASP A 221 -18.53 29.39 -10.22
CA ASP A 221 -19.41 29.38 -9.05
C ASP A 221 -20.78 28.83 -9.46
N VAL A 222 -21.04 27.60 -9.07
CA VAL A 222 -22.25 26.86 -9.41
C VAL A 222 -23.22 26.78 -8.24
N ALA A 223 -23.11 27.68 -7.23
CA ALA A 223 -24.08 27.74 -6.16
C ALA A 223 -25.51 27.87 -6.74
N PRO A 224 -26.52 27.16 -6.20
CA PRO A 224 -27.87 27.15 -6.78
C PRO A 224 -28.47 28.55 -7.02
N SER A 225 -28.16 29.53 -6.16
CA SER A 225 -28.62 30.92 -6.30
C SER A 225 -27.92 31.72 -7.40
N ARG A 226 -26.77 31.26 -7.91
CA ARG A 226 -25.95 31.92 -8.93
C ARG A 226 -25.97 31.18 -10.27
N LEU A 227 -26.44 29.93 -10.27
CA LEU A 227 -26.49 29.11 -11.47
C LEU A 227 -27.49 29.68 -12.50
N GLN A 228 -26.98 30.07 -13.65
CA GLN A 228 -27.74 30.54 -14.80
C GLN A 228 -27.01 30.16 -16.09
N ASN A 229 -27.72 30.16 -17.23
CA ASN A 229 -27.09 29.94 -18.52
C ASN A 229 -26.07 31.06 -18.81
N GLY A 230 -25.00 30.74 -19.55
CA GLY A 230 -23.95 31.69 -19.88
C GLY A 230 -23.08 32.12 -18.69
N LEU A 231 -23.05 31.32 -17.62
CA LEU A 231 -22.22 31.56 -16.43
C LEU A 231 -20.76 31.82 -16.80
N SER A 232 -20.16 32.87 -16.24
CA SER A 232 -18.74 33.21 -16.39
C SER A 232 -17.91 32.57 -15.30
N ALA A 233 -16.72 32.07 -15.68
CA ALA A 233 -15.72 31.59 -14.75
C ALA A 233 -15.22 32.71 -13.83
N SER A 234 -14.97 32.36 -12.58
CA SER A 234 -14.39 33.23 -11.55
C SER A 234 -12.86 33.20 -11.58
N TYR A 235 -12.26 32.07 -11.93
CA TYR A 235 -10.81 31.90 -12.00
C TYR A 235 -10.37 31.06 -13.19
N VAL A 236 -9.10 31.19 -13.57
CA VAL A 236 -8.41 30.35 -14.54
C VAL A 236 -7.09 29.83 -13.99
N ILE A 237 -6.90 28.51 -14.04
CA ILE A 237 -5.66 27.83 -13.67
C ILE A 237 -4.91 27.46 -14.95
N GLY A 238 -3.58 27.59 -14.95
CA GLY A 238 -2.72 27.31 -16.11
C GLY A 238 -2.47 28.48 -17.05
N GLN A 239 -3.26 29.56 -16.96
CA GLN A 239 -3.16 30.74 -17.82
C GLN A 239 -3.28 32.05 -17.03
N PRO A 240 -2.65 33.15 -17.47
CA PRO A 240 -2.69 34.45 -16.77
C PRO A 240 -4.07 35.11 -16.79
N ASP A 241 -4.88 34.84 -17.82
CA ASP A 241 -6.20 35.41 -18.02
C ASP A 241 -7.14 34.48 -18.82
N PHE A 242 -8.41 34.87 -18.94
CA PHE A 242 -9.45 34.09 -19.63
C PHE A 242 -9.34 34.08 -21.16
N THR A 243 -8.39 34.79 -21.74
CA THR A 243 -8.21 34.99 -23.19
C THR A 243 -6.87 34.47 -23.70
N SER A 244 -6.02 33.96 -22.81
CA SER A 244 -4.73 33.35 -23.12
C SER A 244 -4.88 31.83 -23.29
N ASN A 245 -4.04 31.27 -24.17
CA ASN A 245 -3.92 29.85 -24.44
C ASN A 245 -2.46 29.55 -24.81
N ILE A 246 -1.59 29.55 -23.81
CA ILE A 246 -0.15 29.37 -23.97
C ILE A 246 0.23 28.03 -23.33
N PRO A 247 0.66 27.02 -24.11
CA PRO A 247 1.21 25.78 -23.57
C PRO A 247 2.36 26.06 -22.60
N GLY A 248 2.31 25.49 -21.40
CA GLY A 248 3.31 25.71 -20.35
C GLY A 248 4.08 24.44 -19.94
N LEU A 249 5.35 24.63 -19.54
CA LEU A 249 6.16 23.67 -18.77
C LEU A 249 6.86 24.47 -17.67
N SER A 250 6.14 24.67 -16.57
CA SER A 250 6.63 25.37 -15.39
C SER A 250 5.80 24.99 -14.17
N GLN A 251 6.05 25.62 -13.03
CA GLN A 251 5.27 25.42 -11.81
C GLN A 251 3.80 25.89 -11.92
N SER A 252 3.50 26.86 -12.78
CA SER A 252 2.13 27.38 -12.97
C SER A 252 1.55 27.11 -14.37
N GLY A 253 2.40 26.73 -15.33
CA GLY A 253 2.01 26.42 -16.70
C GLY A 253 1.65 24.95 -16.88
N ILE A 254 0.56 24.71 -17.62
CA ILE A 254 0.09 23.37 -17.99
C ILE A 254 0.02 23.23 -19.51
N ARG A 255 0.06 22.00 -20.00
CA ARG A 255 -0.02 21.68 -21.42
C ARG A 255 -0.88 20.45 -21.68
N GLN A 256 -1.97 20.70 -22.36
CA GLN A 256 -2.98 19.74 -22.75
C GLN A 256 -3.36 18.84 -21.58
N PRO A 257 -3.92 19.40 -20.49
CA PRO A 257 -4.37 18.59 -19.36
C PRO A 257 -5.37 17.52 -19.83
N ASP A 258 -5.57 16.47 -19.03
CA ASP A 258 -6.49 15.38 -19.41
C ASP A 258 -6.96 14.59 -18.18
N GLY A 259 -7.15 15.24 -17.05
CA GLY A 259 -7.43 14.63 -15.76
C GLY A 259 -7.41 15.65 -14.62
N ILE A 260 -8.52 15.81 -13.89
CA ILE A 260 -8.56 16.62 -12.67
C ILE A 260 -9.34 15.93 -11.55
N THR A 261 -8.83 16.01 -10.32
CA THR A 261 -9.53 15.53 -9.13
C THR A 261 -9.23 16.42 -7.92
N TYR A 262 -10.14 16.44 -6.96
CA TYR A 262 -10.15 17.39 -5.85
C TYR A 262 -10.04 16.67 -4.50
N ASP A 263 -9.12 17.14 -3.66
CA ASP A 263 -9.04 16.78 -2.24
C ASP A 263 -9.85 17.79 -1.42
N PRO A 264 -11.03 17.41 -0.91
CA PRO A 264 -11.85 18.30 -0.11
C PRO A 264 -11.24 18.64 1.26
N GLU A 265 -10.32 17.82 1.78
CA GLU A 265 -9.74 18.03 3.11
C GLU A 265 -8.67 19.14 3.10
N ASN A 266 -7.81 19.15 2.09
CA ASN A 266 -6.73 20.16 1.97
C ASN A 266 -7.03 21.24 0.92
N HIS A 267 -8.17 21.16 0.24
CA HIS A 267 -8.50 22.00 -0.91
C HIS A 267 -7.43 21.95 -2.00
N HIS A 268 -6.93 20.75 -2.32
CA HIS A 268 -5.95 20.56 -3.39
C HIS A 268 -6.61 20.05 -4.67
N LEU A 269 -6.20 20.60 -5.81
CA LEU A 269 -6.57 20.10 -7.13
C LEU A 269 -5.37 19.39 -7.75
N TYR A 270 -5.51 18.09 -8.03
CA TYR A 270 -4.52 17.31 -8.76
C TYR A 270 -4.83 17.37 -10.25
N VAL A 271 -3.92 17.93 -11.03
CA VAL A 271 -4.08 18.20 -12.45
C VAL A 271 -3.08 17.35 -13.23
N THR A 272 -3.59 16.46 -14.07
CA THR A 272 -2.79 15.70 -15.02
C THR A 272 -2.34 16.62 -16.15
N ASP A 273 -1.09 17.05 -16.10
CA ASP A 273 -0.42 17.84 -17.14
C ASP A 273 0.13 16.89 -18.22
N LYS A 274 -0.81 16.27 -18.95
CA LYS A 274 -0.57 15.07 -19.76
C LYS A 274 0.59 15.20 -20.73
N TYR A 275 0.69 16.31 -21.47
CA TYR A 275 1.75 16.43 -22.49
C TYR A 275 3.14 16.49 -21.86
N ASN A 276 3.23 16.99 -20.63
CA ASN A 276 4.45 17.03 -19.83
C ASN A 276 4.61 15.77 -18.96
N ASN A 277 3.74 14.76 -19.09
CA ASN A 277 3.78 13.47 -18.40
C ASN A 277 3.94 13.56 -16.87
N ARG A 278 3.20 14.49 -16.25
CA ARG A 278 3.26 14.71 -14.81
C ARG A 278 1.89 15.06 -14.24
N ILE A 279 1.79 15.06 -12.92
CA ILE A 279 0.66 15.60 -12.19
C ILE A 279 1.14 16.80 -11.38
N LEU A 280 0.42 17.91 -11.49
CA LEU A 280 0.64 19.10 -10.68
C LEU A 280 -0.42 19.20 -9.59
N THR A 281 -0.02 19.57 -8.38
CA THR A 281 -0.96 19.82 -7.27
C THR A 281 -1.10 21.32 -7.07
N PHE A 282 -2.30 21.86 -7.13
CA PHE A 282 -2.58 23.27 -6.87
C PHE A 282 -3.38 23.43 -5.58
N ASP A 283 -3.00 24.41 -4.75
CA ASP A 283 -3.84 24.87 -3.65
C ASP A 283 -4.98 25.73 -4.20
N VAL A 284 -6.20 25.22 -4.10
CA VAL A 284 -7.41 25.86 -4.60
C VAL A 284 -8.36 26.29 -3.49
N HIS A 285 -7.85 26.48 -2.27
CA HIS A 285 -8.65 26.98 -1.15
C HIS A 285 -9.45 28.23 -1.54
N PRO A 286 -10.75 28.33 -1.19
CA PRO A 286 -11.64 29.42 -1.61
C PRO A 286 -11.08 30.83 -1.40
N ASP A 287 -10.46 31.06 -0.24
CA ASP A 287 -9.90 32.36 0.12
C ASP A 287 -8.52 32.69 -0.50
N ARG A 288 -7.85 31.71 -1.11
CA ARG A 288 -6.47 31.85 -1.60
C ARG A 288 -6.35 31.72 -3.12
N LEU A 289 -7.35 31.13 -3.78
CA LEU A 289 -7.33 30.92 -5.22
C LEU A 289 -7.27 32.26 -5.98
N ILE A 290 -6.34 32.33 -6.93
CA ILE A 290 -6.15 33.43 -7.88
C ILE A 290 -6.03 32.86 -9.29
N ASN A 291 -6.01 33.73 -10.30
CA ASN A 291 -5.63 33.30 -11.65
C ASN A 291 -4.15 32.90 -11.69
N MET A 292 -3.84 31.84 -12.45
CA MET A 292 -2.48 31.31 -12.62
C MET A 292 -1.74 31.03 -11.30
N PRO A 293 -2.33 30.25 -10.37
CA PRO A 293 -1.63 29.89 -9.15
C PRO A 293 -0.40 29.02 -9.46
N GLU A 294 0.60 29.03 -8.58
CA GLU A 294 1.73 28.11 -8.64
C GLU A 294 1.34 26.76 -8.03
N ALA A 295 1.75 25.65 -8.66
CA ALA A 295 1.60 24.32 -8.10
C ALA A 295 2.52 24.15 -6.88
N ILE A 296 2.02 23.46 -5.85
CA ILE A 296 2.74 23.19 -4.60
C ILE A 296 3.49 21.86 -4.63
N ALA A 297 3.18 20.96 -5.58
CA ALA A 297 3.86 19.69 -5.76
C ALA A 297 3.77 19.19 -7.21
N VAL A 298 4.72 18.33 -7.58
CA VAL A 298 4.75 17.60 -8.86
C VAL A 298 4.93 16.10 -8.59
N ILE A 299 4.21 15.26 -9.32
CA ILE A 299 4.32 13.79 -9.29
C ILE A 299 4.65 13.31 -10.70
N GLY A 300 5.55 12.34 -10.80
CA GLY A 300 5.96 11.71 -12.07
C GLY A 300 7.19 12.33 -12.73
N GLU A 301 7.67 13.46 -12.24
CA GLU A 301 8.89 14.15 -12.70
C GLU A 301 9.66 14.70 -11.49
N SER A 302 10.97 14.92 -11.63
CA SER A 302 11.84 15.36 -10.53
C SER A 302 11.68 16.82 -10.14
N ASP A 303 11.12 17.64 -11.04
CA ASP A 303 10.90 19.07 -10.80
C ASP A 303 9.82 19.65 -11.72
N PHE A 304 9.51 20.94 -11.55
CA PHE A 304 8.48 21.65 -12.30
C PHE A 304 8.90 22.13 -13.70
N ASN A 305 10.17 22.05 -14.08
CA ASN A 305 10.70 22.71 -15.28
C ASN A 305 11.22 21.73 -16.33
N ASN A 306 11.36 20.46 -15.96
CA ASN A 306 11.79 19.39 -16.84
C ASN A 306 10.64 18.39 -17.06
N ALA A 307 10.57 17.87 -18.28
CA ALA A 307 9.77 16.69 -18.61
C ALA A 307 10.73 15.70 -19.26
N THR A 308 11.06 14.62 -18.55
CA THR A 308 12.13 13.69 -18.93
C THR A 308 11.69 12.64 -19.94
N VAL A 309 10.41 12.58 -20.34
CA VAL A 309 9.96 11.51 -21.26
C VAL A 309 10.15 11.87 -22.73
N GLY A 310 11.07 11.17 -23.40
CA GLY A 310 11.30 11.17 -24.84
C GLY A 310 11.69 9.78 -25.37
N PRO A 311 11.74 9.56 -26.70
CA PRO A 311 12.16 8.28 -27.27
C PRO A 311 13.57 7.89 -26.78
N GLY A 312 13.69 6.73 -26.12
CA GLY A 312 14.96 6.23 -25.57
C GLY A 312 15.19 6.50 -24.07
N ILE A 313 14.23 7.12 -23.37
CA ILE A 313 14.22 7.24 -21.91
C ILE A 313 13.25 6.20 -21.33
N TYR A 314 13.68 5.50 -20.28
CA TYR A 314 13.01 4.33 -19.70
C TYR A 314 11.58 4.67 -19.26
N ARG A 315 10.59 4.07 -19.93
CA ARG A 315 9.14 4.27 -19.70
C ARG A 315 8.58 3.40 -18.58
N ASP A 316 9.44 2.64 -17.93
CA ASP A 316 9.09 1.47 -17.15
C ASP A 316 9.27 1.64 -15.64
N HIS A 317 9.66 2.83 -15.18
CA HIS A 317 9.69 3.14 -13.76
C HIS A 317 8.27 3.25 -13.18
N GLN A 318 8.12 2.84 -11.92
CA GLN A 318 6.81 2.80 -11.25
C GLN A 318 6.23 4.20 -11.02
N ASP A 319 7.10 5.19 -10.80
CA ASP A 319 6.77 6.58 -10.49
C ASP A 319 6.68 7.46 -11.73
N MET A 320 7.37 7.12 -12.83
CA MET A 320 7.24 7.82 -14.11
C MET A 320 5.87 7.58 -14.75
N LEU A 321 5.27 8.66 -15.22
CA LEU A 321 3.99 8.62 -15.93
C LEU A 321 4.23 8.66 -17.45
N PHE A 322 3.37 7.98 -18.20
CA PHE A 322 3.36 8.09 -19.65
C PHE A 322 1.94 8.13 -20.21
N ASP A 323 1.62 9.21 -20.94
CA ASP A 323 0.26 9.50 -21.37
C ASP A 323 -0.75 9.39 -20.20
N PRO A 324 -0.48 10.06 -19.06
CA PRO A 324 -1.43 10.06 -17.95
C PRO A 324 -2.73 10.76 -18.39
N ARG A 325 -3.87 10.15 -18.07
CA ARG A 325 -5.22 10.60 -18.42
C ARG A 325 -6.02 10.90 -17.16
N GLY A 326 -7.26 10.42 -17.06
CA GLY A 326 -8.12 10.62 -15.91
C GLY A 326 -7.48 10.14 -14.61
N ASN A 327 -7.75 10.88 -13.55
CA ASN A 327 -7.29 10.60 -12.21
C ASN A 327 -8.47 10.65 -11.22
N TYR A 328 -8.32 10.00 -10.07
CA TYR A 328 -9.31 10.00 -9.00
C TYR A 328 -8.61 10.02 -7.65
N PHE A 329 -9.02 10.93 -6.78
CA PHE A 329 -8.52 11.01 -5.41
C PHE A 329 -9.47 10.29 -4.44
N ASP A 330 -8.95 9.31 -3.72
CA ASP A 330 -9.62 8.68 -2.58
C ASP A 330 -9.25 9.46 -1.32
N PRO A 331 -10.14 10.31 -0.76
CA PRO A 331 -9.83 11.10 0.43
C PRO A 331 -9.66 10.23 1.68
N VAL A 332 -10.36 9.09 1.78
CA VAL A 332 -10.24 8.18 2.92
C VAL A 332 -8.88 7.49 2.91
N GLY A 333 -8.50 6.97 1.75
CA GLY A 333 -7.23 6.30 1.48
C GLY A 333 -6.07 7.23 1.19
N ARG A 334 -6.29 8.54 1.04
CA ARG A 334 -5.32 9.55 0.57
C ARG A 334 -4.46 9.01 -0.55
N ARG A 335 -5.15 8.44 -1.53
CA ARG A 335 -4.55 7.80 -2.71
C ARG A 335 -5.00 8.51 -3.95
N LEU A 336 -4.05 8.77 -4.83
CA LEU A 336 -4.32 9.26 -6.18
C LEU A 336 -4.20 8.09 -7.16
N PHE A 337 -5.32 7.71 -7.76
CA PHE A 337 -5.39 6.75 -8.84
C PHE A 337 -5.19 7.50 -10.15
N GLN A 338 -4.20 7.13 -10.94
CA GLN A 338 -3.85 7.74 -12.21
C GLN A 338 -3.92 6.69 -13.32
N SER A 339 -4.82 6.89 -14.29
CA SER A 339 -4.85 6.06 -15.50
C SER A 339 -3.78 6.50 -16.49
N GLU A 340 -3.16 5.55 -17.20
CA GLU A 340 -2.16 5.83 -18.22
C GLU A 340 -2.56 5.15 -19.53
N GLY A 341 -2.92 5.96 -20.53
CA GLY A 341 -3.61 5.48 -21.73
C GLY A 341 -2.78 4.51 -22.54
N THR A 342 -1.66 4.98 -23.10
CA THR A 342 -0.75 4.15 -23.90
C THR A 342 0.16 3.25 -23.08
N ASN A 343 0.34 3.52 -21.78
CA ASN A 343 1.09 2.64 -20.88
C ASN A 343 0.25 1.43 -20.41
N GLY A 344 -1.10 1.51 -20.52
CA GLY A 344 -2.00 0.43 -20.13
C GLY A 344 -1.92 0.10 -18.64
N ARG A 345 -1.62 1.11 -17.80
CA ARG A 345 -1.40 0.98 -16.36
C ARG A 345 -2.38 1.87 -15.59
N MET A 346 -2.75 1.43 -14.39
CA MET A 346 -3.30 2.28 -13.35
C MET A 346 -2.26 2.39 -12.24
N THR A 347 -1.77 3.59 -12.00
CA THR A 347 -0.79 3.89 -10.96
C THR A 347 -1.52 4.43 -9.75
N VAL A 348 -1.16 3.94 -8.56
CA VAL A 348 -1.78 4.37 -7.31
C VAL A 348 -0.71 4.99 -6.43
N PHE A 349 -0.73 6.31 -6.32
CA PHE A 349 0.15 7.04 -5.42
C PHE A 349 -0.50 7.10 -4.04
N THR A 350 0.11 6.43 -3.06
CA THR A 350 -0.28 6.60 -1.66
C THR A 350 0.42 7.83 -1.12
N LEU A 351 -0.34 8.90 -0.85
CA LEU A 351 0.23 10.13 -0.36
C LEU A 351 0.65 9.98 1.12
N PRO A 352 1.78 10.58 1.52
CA PRO A 352 2.30 10.45 2.87
C PRO A 352 1.32 11.00 3.91
N ARG A 353 1.35 10.39 5.10
CA ARG A 353 0.58 10.81 6.27
C ARG A 353 1.43 10.65 7.52
N GLU A 354 1.22 11.54 8.48
CA GLU A 354 1.83 11.44 9.80
C GLU A 354 1.06 10.47 10.69
N GLU A 355 -0.27 10.38 10.54
CA GLU A 355 -1.13 9.51 11.33
C GLU A 355 -2.16 8.80 10.44
N TYR A 356 -2.53 7.59 10.87
CA TYR A 356 -3.59 6.80 10.24
C TYR A 356 -4.56 6.31 11.33
N LEU A 357 -5.76 6.89 11.36
CA LEU A 357 -6.85 6.40 12.21
C LEU A 357 -7.49 5.18 11.55
N VAL A 358 -7.67 4.11 12.34
CA VAL A 358 -8.11 2.82 11.83
C VAL A 358 -9.17 2.23 12.73
N ASP A 359 -10.28 1.83 12.14
CA ASP A 359 -11.20 0.90 12.78
C ASP A 359 -10.74 -0.54 12.49
N LEU A 360 -10.29 -1.24 13.53
CA LEU A 360 -9.81 -2.62 13.47
C LEU A 360 -10.77 -3.56 14.22
N PRO A 361 -11.79 -4.10 13.54
CA PRO A 361 -12.65 -5.17 14.05
C PRO A 361 -11.91 -6.31 14.75
N ALA A 362 -12.57 -6.91 15.74
CA ALA A 362 -12.00 -8.01 16.50
C ALA A 362 -11.55 -9.15 15.58
N ARG A 363 -10.30 -9.61 15.77
CA ARG A 363 -9.66 -10.71 15.01
C ARG A 363 -9.38 -10.37 13.54
N SER A 364 -9.42 -9.09 13.18
CA SER A 364 -8.98 -8.61 11.87
C SER A 364 -7.52 -8.16 11.88
N ARG A 365 -6.98 -7.82 10.71
CA ARG A 365 -5.61 -7.32 10.54
C ARG A 365 -5.58 -6.09 9.64
N LEU A 366 -4.58 -5.24 9.90
CA LEU A 366 -4.22 -4.13 9.01
C LEU A 366 -2.77 -4.32 8.55
N ARG A 367 -2.49 -3.90 7.31
CA ARG A 367 -1.12 -3.77 6.82
C ARG A 367 -0.92 -2.36 6.28
N TYR A 368 0.09 -1.69 6.81
CA TYR A 368 0.63 -0.45 6.27
C TYR A 368 2.03 -0.76 5.71
N ALA A 369 2.36 -0.17 4.57
CA ALA A 369 3.65 -0.32 3.92
C ALA A 369 4.12 1.04 3.43
N SER A 370 5.41 1.32 3.55
CA SER A 370 6.02 2.50 2.93
C SER A 370 5.94 2.37 1.40
N THR A 371 5.93 3.50 0.71
CA THR A 371 6.03 3.54 -0.75
C THR A 371 7.35 2.92 -1.23
N ASP A 372 7.33 2.39 -2.45
CA ASP A 372 8.49 1.78 -3.12
C ASP A 372 9.67 2.76 -3.16
N ALA A 373 10.87 2.30 -2.76
CA ALA A 373 12.09 3.11 -2.69
C ALA A 373 12.80 3.36 -4.05
N LEU A 374 12.29 2.82 -5.16
CA LEU A 374 12.80 3.10 -6.50
C LEU A 374 12.04 4.29 -7.10
N MET A 375 12.26 5.47 -6.54
CA MET A 375 11.83 6.72 -7.18
C MET A 375 12.96 7.17 -8.11
N TYR A 376 12.69 7.28 -9.41
CA TYR A 376 13.56 8.02 -10.32
C TYR A 376 13.37 9.53 -10.13
N SER A 377 12.19 9.96 -9.70
CA SER A 377 11.78 11.37 -9.62
C SER A 377 12.38 12.16 -8.44
N GLY A 378 13.54 11.79 -7.88
CA GLY A 378 14.19 12.58 -6.84
C GLY A 378 15.46 11.95 -6.26
N GLN A 379 16.37 12.80 -5.76
CA GLN A 379 17.56 12.39 -5.01
C GLN A 379 17.27 12.29 -3.50
N GLU A 380 16.04 11.94 -3.12
CA GLU A 380 15.69 11.90 -1.71
C GLU A 380 16.45 10.76 -1.02
N PRO A 381 17.25 11.05 0.01
CA PRO A 381 17.98 10.01 0.72
C PRO A 381 16.99 9.05 1.39
N LEU A 382 17.38 7.77 1.47
CA LEU A 382 16.69 6.81 2.34
C LEU A 382 16.64 7.40 3.76
N THR A 383 15.43 7.62 4.25
CA THR A 383 15.19 8.05 5.63
C THR A 383 14.82 6.84 6.47
N SER A 384 15.23 6.84 7.73
CA SER A 384 14.78 5.86 8.71
C SER A 384 13.83 6.55 9.69
N GLY A 385 12.78 5.84 10.08
CA GLY A 385 11.85 6.28 11.11
C GLY A 385 11.31 5.10 11.90
N TYR A 386 10.46 5.41 12.88
CA TYR A 386 9.69 4.44 13.63
C TYR A 386 8.20 4.74 13.46
N SER A 387 7.37 3.78 13.83
CA SER A 387 5.91 3.94 13.87
C SER A 387 5.41 3.54 15.25
N VAL A 388 4.45 4.29 15.75
CA VAL A 388 3.77 4.02 17.03
C VAL A 388 2.35 3.59 16.70
N THR A 389 1.86 2.56 17.39
CA THR A 389 0.44 2.19 17.30
C THR A 389 -0.22 2.40 18.64
N ASN A 390 -1.11 3.38 18.69
CA ASN A 390 -1.96 3.64 19.84
C ASN A 390 -3.30 2.92 19.64
N ALA A 391 -3.84 2.34 20.71
CA ALA A 391 -5.11 1.63 20.68
C ALA A 391 -6.01 2.13 21.80
N ASP A 392 -7.33 2.04 21.59
CA ASP A 392 -8.32 2.40 22.61
C ASP A 392 -8.14 1.56 23.89
N ASP A 393 -8.58 2.12 25.02
CA ASP A 393 -8.49 1.46 26.32
C ASP A 393 -9.09 0.04 26.30
N GLY A 394 -8.28 -0.95 26.69
CA GLY A 394 -8.67 -2.36 26.76
C GLY A 394 -8.58 -3.13 25.43
N ALA A 395 -8.20 -2.47 24.33
CA ALA A 395 -7.88 -3.15 23.08
C ALA A 395 -6.65 -4.05 23.26
N LYS A 396 -6.69 -5.23 22.63
CA LYS A 396 -5.54 -6.14 22.56
C LYS A 396 -5.02 -6.13 21.14
N LEU A 397 -3.89 -5.46 20.95
CA LEU A 397 -3.24 -5.32 19.66
C LEU A 397 -1.92 -6.11 19.63
N ALA A 398 -1.65 -6.73 18.49
CA ALA A 398 -0.34 -7.25 18.16
C ALA A 398 0.18 -6.50 16.93
N SER A 399 1.31 -5.83 17.07
CA SER A 399 1.97 -5.09 15.98
C SER A 399 3.22 -5.83 15.55
N VAL A 400 3.43 -5.91 14.23
CA VAL A 400 4.62 -6.54 13.63
C VAL A 400 5.12 -5.62 12.52
N SER A 401 6.43 -5.38 12.51
CA SER A 401 7.12 -4.74 11.40
C SER A 401 7.74 -5.80 10.50
N THR A 402 7.57 -5.65 9.19
CA THR A 402 8.18 -6.55 8.20
C THR A 402 9.17 -5.77 7.37
N HIS A 403 10.41 -6.25 7.34
CA HIS A 403 11.53 -5.66 6.63
C HIS A 403 11.82 -6.49 5.39
N TYR A 404 11.93 -5.84 4.24
CA TYR A 404 12.15 -6.48 2.95
C TYR A 404 13.46 -5.99 2.33
N ILE A 405 14.29 -6.91 1.84
CA ILE A 405 15.35 -6.61 0.88
C ILE A 405 14.91 -7.17 -0.45
N THR A 406 14.93 -6.32 -1.48
CA THR A 406 14.55 -6.70 -2.83
C THR A 406 15.56 -6.19 -3.84
N ASN A 407 15.78 -6.95 -4.90
CA ASN A 407 16.54 -6.50 -6.06
C ASN A 407 15.58 -5.96 -7.13
N PRO A 408 15.90 -4.82 -7.77
CA PRO A 408 15.15 -4.38 -8.93
C PRO A 408 15.30 -5.41 -10.05
N LEU A 409 14.17 -5.86 -10.59
CA LEU A 409 14.13 -6.77 -11.73
C LEU A 409 13.38 -6.09 -12.86
N ARG A 410 13.93 -6.15 -14.07
CA ARG A 410 13.24 -5.72 -15.28
C ARG A 410 13.02 -6.91 -16.18
N ASP A 411 11.76 -7.18 -16.51
CA ASP A 411 11.44 -8.17 -17.53
C ASP A 411 11.66 -7.54 -18.91
N GLU A 412 12.67 -8.01 -19.66
CA GLU A 412 13.03 -7.44 -20.97
C GLU A 412 11.95 -7.65 -22.04
N GLY A 413 11.07 -8.64 -21.88
CA GLY A 413 9.99 -8.92 -22.84
C GLY A 413 8.84 -7.92 -22.74
N SER A 414 8.40 -7.64 -21.51
CA SER A 414 7.32 -6.69 -21.22
C SER A 414 7.81 -5.28 -20.91
N LEU A 415 9.12 -5.10 -20.73
CA LEU A 415 9.75 -3.89 -20.20
C LEU A 415 9.06 -3.44 -18.90
N ARG A 416 8.64 -4.38 -18.04
CA ARG A 416 8.02 -4.05 -16.75
C ARG A 416 9.06 -4.18 -15.65
N GLN A 417 9.15 -3.15 -14.81
CA GLN A 417 9.89 -3.24 -13.57
C GLN A 417 9.09 -4.00 -12.52
N SER A 418 9.81 -4.81 -11.78
CA SER A 418 9.36 -5.71 -10.72
C SER A 418 10.43 -5.75 -9.65
N ARG A 419 10.18 -6.51 -8.59
CA ARG A 419 11.18 -6.76 -7.55
C ARG A 419 11.32 -8.25 -7.34
N GLU A 420 12.55 -8.71 -7.22
CA GLU A 420 12.85 -10.04 -6.70
C GLU A 420 13.03 -9.93 -5.19
N LEU A 421 12.23 -10.66 -4.42
CA LEU A 421 12.41 -10.75 -2.98
C LEU A 421 13.70 -11.51 -2.67
N VAL A 422 14.64 -10.84 -2.00
CA VAL A 422 15.92 -11.42 -1.58
C VAL A 422 15.82 -11.92 -0.14
N SER A 423 15.26 -11.10 0.75
CA SER A 423 15.14 -11.44 2.16
C SER A 423 13.97 -10.74 2.83
N VAL A 424 13.38 -11.39 3.81
CA VAL A 424 12.30 -10.86 4.65
C VAL A 424 12.57 -11.19 6.11
N ALA A 425 12.40 -10.20 6.99
CA ALA A 425 12.46 -10.39 8.43
C ALA A 425 11.25 -9.75 9.10
N MET A 426 10.62 -10.46 10.04
CA MET A 426 9.48 -9.97 10.81
C MET A 426 9.89 -9.77 12.26
N LEU A 427 9.62 -8.58 12.80
CA LEU A 427 9.89 -8.18 14.18
C LEU A 427 8.57 -7.78 14.83
N ALA A 428 8.14 -8.52 15.86
CA ALA A 428 7.02 -8.12 16.71
C ALA A 428 7.40 -6.87 17.50
N ALA A 429 6.47 -5.94 17.72
CA ALA A 429 6.72 -4.75 18.53
C ALA A 429 7.21 -5.12 19.94
N THR A 430 8.18 -4.35 20.45
CA THR A 430 8.69 -4.53 21.82
C THR A 430 7.95 -3.67 22.82
N ASN A 431 7.99 -4.09 24.09
CA ASN A 431 7.61 -3.24 25.20
C ASN A 431 8.79 -2.36 25.59
N ALA A 432 8.50 -1.14 26.05
CA ALA A 432 9.52 -0.23 26.55
C ALA A 432 10.22 -0.83 27.78
N ALA A 433 11.55 -0.75 27.79
CA ALA A 433 12.41 -1.33 28.82
C ALA A 433 13.63 -0.45 29.07
N ASN A 434 14.21 -0.57 30.27
CA ASN A 434 15.44 0.12 30.64
C ASN A 434 16.70 -0.71 30.31
N ASP A 435 16.58 -2.02 30.20
CA ASP A 435 17.70 -2.91 29.94
C ASP A 435 17.36 -3.91 28.82
N ALA A 436 18.35 -4.25 27.99
CA ALA A 436 18.25 -5.33 27.03
C ALA A 436 19.62 -6.03 26.84
N VAL A 437 19.59 -7.29 26.42
CA VAL A 437 20.76 -8.04 25.98
C VAL A 437 20.53 -8.52 24.55
N VAL A 438 21.42 -8.11 23.65
CA VAL A 438 21.36 -8.40 22.22
C VAL A 438 22.57 -9.26 21.85
N TYR A 439 22.33 -10.42 21.21
CA TYR A 439 23.40 -11.16 20.53
C TYR A 439 23.93 -10.32 19.38
N VAL A 440 25.23 -10.13 19.34
CA VAL A 440 25.89 -9.38 18.28
C VAL A 440 26.98 -10.20 17.63
N GLU A 441 27.09 -10.01 16.34
CA GLU A 441 28.10 -10.60 15.51
C GLU A 441 28.55 -9.57 14.48
N LYS A 442 29.87 -9.38 14.42
CA LYS A 442 30.55 -8.66 13.36
C LYS A 442 31.63 -9.56 12.78
N THR A 443 31.47 -9.94 11.51
CA THR A 443 32.48 -10.64 10.72
C THR A 443 32.65 -9.97 9.35
N ALA A 444 33.49 -10.52 8.47
CA ALA A 444 33.52 -10.08 7.07
C ALA A 444 32.15 -10.19 6.36
N GLY A 445 31.34 -11.20 6.73
CA GLY A 445 30.06 -11.50 6.08
C GLY A 445 28.83 -11.12 6.90
N SER A 446 28.96 -10.76 8.17
CA SER A 446 27.82 -10.50 9.05
C SER A 446 27.99 -9.24 9.90
N ASP A 447 26.90 -8.55 10.18
CA ASP A 447 26.84 -7.44 11.12
C ASP A 447 25.47 -7.41 11.81
N THR A 448 25.40 -6.89 13.02
CA THR A 448 24.16 -6.78 13.78
C THR A 448 23.76 -5.31 13.91
N GLY A 449 22.62 -4.95 13.31
CA GLY A 449 22.01 -3.64 13.45
C GLY A 449 21.10 -3.60 14.68
N ILE A 450 21.28 -2.60 15.55
CA ILE A 450 20.45 -2.35 16.73
C ILE A 450 19.67 -1.06 16.50
N SER A 451 18.35 -1.12 16.64
CA SER A 451 17.46 0.03 16.56
C SER A 451 16.77 0.27 17.89
N ILE A 452 16.86 1.51 18.39
CA ILE A 452 16.32 1.95 19.67
C ILE A 452 15.43 3.16 19.44
N VAL A 453 14.20 3.10 19.95
CA VAL A 453 13.20 4.17 19.85
C VAL A 453 12.97 4.79 21.23
N ASN A 454 13.10 6.11 21.30
CA ASN A 454 12.73 6.92 22.46
C ASN A 454 11.42 7.66 22.18
N ASP A 455 10.32 7.05 22.60
CA ASP A 455 8.96 7.63 22.49
C ASP A 455 8.60 8.55 23.68
N ASN A 456 9.59 8.88 24.52
CA ASN A 456 9.41 9.82 25.63
C ASN A 456 9.62 11.27 25.16
N ASP A 457 9.08 12.23 25.91
CA ASP A 457 9.34 13.66 25.69
C ASP A 457 10.79 14.07 25.99
N ALA A 458 11.44 13.37 26.93
CA ALA A 458 12.79 13.68 27.39
C ALA A 458 13.84 12.84 26.66
N ALA A 459 15.05 13.39 26.51
CA ALA A 459 16.18 12.67 25.94
C ALA A 459 16.60 11.48 26.83
N ALA A 460 16.80 10.32 26.20
CA ALA A 460 17.27 9.10 26.83
C ALA A 460 18.79 8.94 26.62
N GLY A 461 19.53 8.73 27.71
CA GLY A 461 20.91 8.28 27.69
C GLY A 461 20.96 6.76 27.59
N ILE A 462 21.78 6.26 26.67
CA ILE A 462 21.96 4.83 26.39
C ILE A 462 23.42 4.47 26.64
N GLU A 463 23.65 3.43 27.42
CA GLU A 463 24.94 2.78 27.62
C GLU A 463 24.93 1.40 26.97
N PHE A 464 25.90 1.16 26.10
CA PHE A 464 26.16 -0.12 25.47
C PHE A 464 27.40 -0.73 26.12
N THR A 465 27.33 -1.99 26.53
CA THR A 465 28.48 -2.75 27.04
C THR A 465 28.57 -4.07 26.28
N LEU A 466 29.61 -4.23 25.45
CA LEU A 466 29.95 -5.49 24.81
C LEU A 466 30.68 -6.40 25.79
N LEU A 467 30.30 -7.67 25.76
CA LEU A 467 31.11 -8.77 26.23
C LEU A 467 31.26 -9.77 25.08
N ASP A 468 32.46 -9.86 24.53
CA ASP A 468 32.73 -10.78 23.44
C ASP A 468 32.95 -12.23 23.94
N MET A 469 33.06 -13.18 23.02
CA MET A 469 33.30 -14.59 23.33
C MET A 469 34.68 -14.86 23.93
N ASN A 470 35.65 -13.94 23.81
CA ASN A 470 36.97 -14.04 24.44
C ASN A 470 36.96 -13.51 25.89
N GLY A 471 35.88 -12.82 26.28
CA GLY A 471 35.75 -12.16 27.57
C GLY A 471 36.24 -10.71 27.57
N ASP A 472 36.59 -10.17 26.40
CA ASP A 472 36.94 -8.77 26.23
C ASP A 472 35.69 -7.88 26.36
N ARG A 473 35.90 -6.70 26.92
CA ARG A 473 34.85 -5.74 27.21
C ARG A 473 35.14 -4.42 26.55
N ASP A 474 34.09 -3.84 25.99
CA ASP A 474 34.11 -2.47 25.50
C ASP A 474 32.74 -1.83 25.74
N SER A 475 32.70 -0.51 25.72
CA SER A 475 31.50 0.25 26.04
C SER A 475 31.40 1.53 25.24
N ALA A 476 30.18 1.90 24.90
CA ALA A 476 29.87 3.14 24.21
C ALA A 476 28.63 3.77 24.83
N THR A 477 28.53 5.10 24.77
CA THR A 477 27.32 5.81 25.19
C THR A 477 26.74 6.62 24.04
N ARG A 478 25.41 6.76 24.03
CA ARG A 478 24.67 7.58 23.07
C ARG A 478 23.56 8.31 23.79
N THR A 479 23.06 9.36 23.17
CA THR A 479 21.85 10.06 23.58
C THR A 479 20.85 9.99 22.44
N ILE A 480 19.60 9.69 22.76
CA ILE A 480 18.48 9.71 21.82
C ILE A 480 17.54 10.81 22.30
N GLU A 481 17.32 11.84 21.48
CA GLU A 481 16.38 12.92 21.80
C GLU A 481 14.96 12.37 22.00
N GLY A 482 14.08 13.18 22.60
CA GLY A 482 12.67 12.83 22.70
C GLY A 482 12.04 12.63 21.32
N HIS A 483 11.08 11.72 21.22
CA HIS A 483 10.39 11.38 19.96
C HIS A 483 11.32 11.02 18.80
N SER A 484 12.47 10.42 19.09
CA SER A 484 13.52 10.10 18.10
C SER A 484 13.96 8.63 18.18
N GLN A 485 14.72 8.18 17.18
CA GLN A 485 15.31 6.85 17.16
C GLN A 485 16.81 6.87 16.86
N LEU A 486 17.49 5.79 17.22
CA LEU A 486 18.87 5.50 16.87
C LEU A 486 18.93 4.10 16.24
N SER A 487 19.45 4.02 15.01
CA SER A 487 19.86 2.75 14.39
C SER A 487 21.37 2.76 14.23
N ILE A 488 22.03 1.72 14.72
CA ILE A 488 23.50 1.62 14.73
C ILE A 488 23.94 0.16 14.54
N TYR A 489 24.98 -0.06 13.75
CA TYR A 489 25.56 -1.39 13.59
C TYR A 489 26.63 -1.69 14.66
N GLY A 490 26.84 -2.97 14.95
CA GLY A 490 27.90 -3.42 15.86
C GLY A 490 29.27 -2.88 15.47
N SER A 491 29.57 -2.86 14.17
CA SER A 491 30.81 -2.28 13.61
C SER A 491 31.01 -0.78 13.87
N GLU A 492 29.91 -0.02 13.96
CA GLU A 492 29.94 1.42 14.20
C GLU A 492 30.01 1.76 15.69
N LEU A 493 29.54 0.83 16.54
CA LEU A 493 29.42 1.04 17.97
C LEU A 493 30.75 0.79 18.70
N ILE A 494 31.47 -0.29 18.35
CA ILE A 494 32.56 -0.87 19.18
C ILE A 494 33.87 -1.08 18.38
N GLY A 495 34.02 -0.37 17.26
CA GLY A 495 35.23 -0.39 16.44
C GLY A 495 35.24 -1.47 15.35
N SER A 496 36.25 -1.42 14.47
CA SER A 496 36.25 -2.15 13.19
C SER A 496 36.75 -3.61 13.25
N GLY A 497 36.87 -4.19 14.45
CA GLY A 497 37.33 -5.57 14.61
C GLY A 497 36.20 -6.58 14.39
N ASP A 498 36.57 -7.82 14.07
CA ASP A 498 35.61 -8.92 14.09
C ASP A 498 35.36 -9.35 15.55
N PHE A 499 34.10 -9.53 15.92
CA PHE A 499 33.72 -9.98 17.24
C PHE A 499 32.40 -10.75 17.20
N THR A 500 32.18 -11.57 18.22
CA THR A 500 30.90 -12.23 18.46
C THR A 500 30.68 -12.22 19.96
N GLY A 501 29.43 -12.05 20.41
CA GLY A 501 29.10 -12.04 21.83
C GLY A 501 27.75 -11.40 22.08
N SER A 502 27.67 -10.61 23.14
CA SER A 502 26.45 -9.93 23.53
C SER A 502 26.70 -8.50 23.95
N ILE A 503 25.79 -7.60 23.57
CA ILE A 503 25.75 -6.22 24.04
C ILE A 503 24.62 -6.08 25.05
N LYS A 504 24.97 -5.64 26.25
CA LYS A 504 24.01 -5.09 27.20
C LYS A 504 23.72 -3.65 26.83
N VAL A 505 22.45 -3.33 26.63
CA VAL A 505 21.94 -1.97 26.44
C VAL A 505 21.27 -1.56 27.73
N SER A 506 21.70 -0.45 28.34
CA SER A 506 21.11 0.11 29.56
C SER A 506 20.66 1.54 29.28
N SER A 507 19.49 1.95 29.78
CA SER A 507 18.94 3.28 29.58
C SER A 507 18.35 3.85 30.87
N ASN A 508 18.52 5.17 31.03
CA ASN A 508 17.91 5.92 32.12
C ASN A 508 16.39 6.13 31.96
N LEU A 509 15.84 5.94 30.75
CA LEU A 509 14.41 5.98 30.46
C LEU A 509 14.00 4.66 29.77
N SER A 510 12.72 4.30 29.83
CA SER A 510 12.24 3.11 29.14
C SER A 510 12.19 3.38 27.63
N VAL A 511 12.86 2.53 26.84
CA VAL A 511 12.99 2.64 25.38
C VAL A 511 12.59 1.32 24.71
N ASN A 512 12.20 1.37 23.44
CA ASN A 512 11.87 0.17 22.65
C ASN A 512 13.09 -0.25 21.82
N ILE A 513 13.41 -1.55 21.77
CA ILE A 513 14.68 -2.04 21.21
C ILE A 513 14.42 -3.23 20.28
N HIS A 514 14.90 -3.14 19.04
CA HIS A 514 14.95 -4.23 18.08
C HIS A 514 16.36 -4.43 17.54
N ALA A 515 16.65 -5.65 17.08
CA ALA A 515 17.91 -5.92 16.40
C ALA A 515 17.71 -6.89 15.23
N LEU A 516 18.46 -6.65 14.15
CA LEU A 516 18.52 -7.48 12.96
C LEU A 516 19.96 -7.97 12.78
N LEU A 517 20.10 -9.26 12.53
CA LEU A 517 21.34 -9.86 12.06
C LEU A 517 21.31 -9.84 10.53
N GLU A 518 22.26 -9.13 9.95
CA GLU A 518 22.51 -9.13 8.51
C GLU A 518 23.65 -10.09 8.18
N ALA A 519 23.45 -10.91 7.15
CA ALA A 519 24.45 -11.83 6.63
C ALA A 519 24.54 -11.68 5.10
N ASP A 520 25.76 -11.71 4.57
CA ASP A 520 26.03 -11.84 3.14
C ASP A 520 25.68 -13.26 2.68
N ASP A 521 24.98 -13.38 1.56
CA ASP A 521 24.60 -14.68 1.01
C ASP A 521 25.78 -15.40 0.31
N GLY A 522 26.91 -14.74 0.10
CA GLY A 522 28.07 -15.21 -0.65
C GLY A 522 28.04 -14.83 -2.13
N ASN A 523 26.95 -14.22 -2.60
CA ASN A 523 26.72 -13.77 -3.98
C ASN A 523 26.50 -12.24 -4.07
N GLY A 524 26.80 -11.51 -2.99
CA GLY A 524 26.68 -10.05 -2.92
C GLY A 524 25.31 -9.54 -2.53
N ASN A 525 24.39 -10.41 -2.11
CA ASN A 525 23.12 -10.01 -1.52
C ASN A 525 23.21 -10.02 0.01
N ARG A 526 22.39 -9.18 0.66
CA ARG A 526 22.19 -9.19 2.11
C ARG A 526 20.92 -9.95 2.47
N LEU A 527 21.04 -10.83 3.46
CA LEU A 527 19.94 -11.53 4.11
C LEU A 527 19.76 -10.99 5.53
N MET A 528 18.52 -10.91 5.99
CA MET A 528 18.16 -10.44 7.33
C MET A 528 17.47 -11.53 8.13
N SER A 529 17.72 -11.52 9.44
CA SER A 529 16.92 -12.25 10.44
C SER A 529 16.84 -11.45 11.73
N PRO A 530 15.82 -11.65 12.57
CA PRO A 530 15.80 -11.09 13.92
C PRO A 530 17.04 -11.52 14.72
N ALA A 531 17.81 -10.58 15.25
CA ALA A 531 18.93 -10.95 16.12
C ALA A 531 18.39 -11.42 17.49
N PRO A 532 18.95 -12.49 18.09
CA PRO A 532 18.57 -12.95 19.43
C PRO A 532 18.63 -11.81 20.44
N THR A 533 17.46 -11.40 20.96
CA THR A 533 17.32 -10.23 21.81
C THR A 533 16.42 -10.54 23.00
N ILE A 534 16.82 -10.05 24.16
CA ILE A 534 16.06 -10.08 25.40
C ILE A 534 15.90 -8.63 25.85
N SER A 535 14.67 -8.18 26.05
CA SER A 535 14.37 -6.81 26.50
C SER A 535 13.57 -6.85 27.81
N GLY A 536 13.91 -5.94 28.72
CA GLY A 536 13.31 -5.76 30.03
C GLY A 536 13.81 -6.73 31.09
N ASP A 537 13.52 -6.38 32.34
CA ASP A 537 13.68 -7.27 33.49
C ASP A 537 12.63 -8.37 33.39
N ARG A 538 12.99 -9.47 32.71
CA ARG A 538 12.32 -10.74 32.94
C ARG A 538 12.81 -11.27 34.27
N GLU A 539 12.30 -10.73 35.38
CA GLU A 539 12.32 -11.47 36.63
C GLU A 539 11.78 -12.87 36.32
N VAL A 540 12.65 -13.86 36.46
CA VAL A 540 12.34 -15.28 36.36
C VAL A 540 11.21 -15.56 37.36
N GLY A 541 9.95 -15.50 36.93
CA GLY A 541 8.84 -15.77 37.86
C GLY A 541 7.42 -15.34 37.50
N SER A 542 7.16 -14.36 36.62
CA SER A 542 5.77 -13.84 36.49
C SER A 542 4.99 -14.28 35.24
N TYR A 543 5.65 -14.75 34.17
CA TYR A 543 4.99 -15.15 32.91
C TYR A 543 5.48 -16.48 32.32
N ILE A 544 6.32 -17.19 33.05
CA ILE A 544 7.03 -18.37 32.57
C ILE A 544 6.51 -19.57 33.36
N SER A 545 6.02 -20.60 32.68
CA SER A 545 5.60 -21.84 33.36
C SER A 545 6.78 -22.43 34.15
N ASP A 546 6.53 -23.16 35.24
CA ASP A 546 7.58 -23.89 35.98
C ASP A 546 8.47 -24.73 35.03
N LEU A 547 7.89 -25.19 33.92
CA LEU A 547 8.61 -25.93 32.89
C LEU A 547 9.61 -25.04 32.15
N MET A 548 9.26 -23.83 31.70
CA MET A 548 10.26 -23.02 31.00
C MET A 548 11.35 -22.44 31.92
N GLN A 549 11.14 -22.43 33.24
CA GLN A 549 12.24 -22.18 34.16
C GLN A 549 13.29 -23.30 34.09
N SER A 550 12.86 -24.56 33.99
CA SER A 550 13.79 -25.69 33.93
C SER A 550 14.35 -25.99 32.54
N ARG A 551 13.73 -25.46 31.47
CA ARG A 551 14.14 -25.72 30.08
C ARG A 551 13.65 -24.70 29.05
N ARG A 552 14.26 -24.68 27.87
CA ARG A 552 13.76 -23.98 26.68
C ARG A 552 13.52 -24.95 25.53
N ILE A 553 12.46 -24.73 24.75
CA ILE A 553 12.16 -25.51 23.55
C ILE A 553 12.41 -24.63 22.32
N LEU A 554 13.18 -25.15 21.38
CA LEU A 554 13.36 -24.58 20.05
C LEU A 554 12.62 -25.46 19.05
N PRO A 555 11.43 -25.04 18.57
CA PRO A 555 10.69 -25.81 17.58
C PRO A 555 11.40 -25.76 16.22
N SER A 556 11.22 -26.79 15.40
CA SER A 556 11.65 -26.77 14.00
C SER A 556 13.16 -26.55 13.80
N ILE A 557 13.99 -27.35 14.47
CA ILE A 557 15.45 -27.32 14.28
C ILE A 557 15.85 -28.32 13.19
N PRO A 558 16.21 -27.87 11.97
CA PRO A 558 16.71 -28.74 10.92
C PRO A 558 18.14 -29.22 11.21
N THR A 559 18.45 -30.44 10.79
CA THR A 559 19.83 -30.96 10.77
C THR A 559 20.05 -31.76 9.48
N GLY A 560 21.28 -31.86 9.01
CA GLY A 560 21.63 -32.61 7.81
C GLY A 560 21.92 -31.73 6.59
N ALA A 561 21.68 -32.25 5.40
CA ALA A 561 22.05 -31.63 4.15
C ALA A 561 21.34 -30.29 3.90
N GLY A 562 22.13 -29.27 3.58
CA GLY A 562 21.65 -27.94 3.23
C GLY A 562 21.20 -27.11 4.42
N SER A 563 21.49 -27.51 5.65
CA SER A 563 21.10 -26.77 6.86
C SER A 563 22.30 -26.53 7.77
N GLN A 564 22.50 -25.28 8.14
CA GLN A 564 23.44 -24.86 9.18
C GLN A 564 22.64 -24.22 10.31
N VAL A 565 22.87 -24.67 11.55
CA VAL A 565 22.18 -24.15 12.73
C VAL A 565 23.19 -23.68 13.75
N ARG A 566 22.95 -22.48 14.29
CA ARG A 566 23.69 -21.95 15.45
C ARG A 566 22.74 -21.78 16.62
N VAL A 567 22.90 -22.60 17.65
CA VAL A 567 22.16 -22.43 18.90
C VAL A 567 22.88 -21.37 19.74
N VAL A 568 22.16 -20.30 20.08
CA VAL A 568 22.65 -19.17 20.88
C VAL A 568 21.94 -19.17 22.21
N LEU A 569 22.71 -19.22 23.29
CA LEU A 569 22.21 -19.11 24.67
C LEU A 569 22.71 -17.81 25.29
N LEU A 570 21.80 -17.03 25.84
CA LEU A 570 22.09 -15.76 26.50
C LEU A 570 21.86 -15.87 28.00
N ASN A 571 22.81 -15.37 28.79
CA ASN A 571 22.67 -15.26 30.24
C ASN A 571 22.60 -13.79 30.68
N PRO A 572 21.40 -13.18 30.71
CA PRO A 572 21.24 -11.79 31.15
C PRO A 572 21.34 -11.63 32.68
N GLY A 573 21.32 -12.72 33.45
CA GLY A 573 21.28 -12.67 34.91
C GLY A 573 22.66 -12.59 35.57
N ASP A 574 22.65 -12.41 36.88
CA ASP A 574 23.87 -12.24 37.70
C ASP A 574 24.54 -13.55 38.14
N ASN A 575 23.93 -14.70 37.83
CA ASN A 575 24.43 -16.01 38.24
C ASN A 575 24.93 -16.81 37.04
N GLN A 576 25.92 -17.66 37.26
CA GLN A 576 26.36 -18.62 36.25
C GLN A 576 25.25 -19.65 35.97
N LEU A 577 24.98 -19.90 34.69
CA LEU A 577 24.00 -20.91 34.24
C LEU A 577 24.73 -22.12 33.64
N SER A 578 24.22 -23.33 33.88
CA SER A 578 24.79 -24.55 33.30
C SER A 578 23.71 -25.60 33.02
N GLY A 579 23.99 -26.53 32.12
CA GLY A 579 23.01 -27.54 31.70
C GLY A 579 23.40 -28.26 30.42
N THR A 580 22.39 -28.76 29.68
CA THR A 580 22.57 -29.50 28.42
C THR A 580 21.72 -28.96 27.28
N ILE A 581 22.23 -29.04 26.07
CA ILE A 581 21.50 -28.84 24.81
C ILE A 581 21.28 -30.21 24.17
N GLU A 582 20.03 -30.52 23.87
CA GLU A 582 19.57 -31.74 23.21
C GLU A 582 18.97 -31.36 21.87
N VAL A 583 19.64 -31.70 20.76
CA VAL A 583 19.08 -31.54 19.41
C VAL A 583 18.80 -32.92 18.83
N THR A 584 17.68 -33.05 18.13
CA THR A 584 17.29 -34.32 17.47
C THR A 584 18.43 -34.82 16.57
N ASP A 585 18.78 -36.11 16.70
CA ASP A 585 19.85 -36.75 15.93
C ASP A 585 21.25 -36.10 16.10
N GLN A 586 21.48 -35.44 17.24
CA GLN A 586 22.76 -34.91 17.69
C GLN A 586 23.12 -35.47 19.07
N GLN A 587 24.41 -35.51 19.40
CA GLN A 587 24.85 -35.80 20.76
C GLN A 587 24.55 -34.62 21.67
N ALA A 588 24.09 -34.88 22.90
CA ALA A 588 23.85 -33.82 23.88
C ALA A 588 25.15 -33.09 24.22
N VAL A 589 25.07 -31.75 24.28
CA VAL A 589 26.22 -30.86 24.55
C VAL A 589 26.00 -30.17 25.89
N SER A 590 27.01 -30.14 26.76
CA SER A 590 26.95 -29.39 28.01
C SER A 590 27.30 -27.92 27.79
N TYR A 591 26.63 -27.01 28.50
CA TYR A 591 26.93 -25.59 28.49
C TYR A 591 27.22 -25.06 29.91
N SER A 592 28.00 -24.00 29.99
CA SER A 592 28.24 -23.20 31.19
C SER A 592 28.49 -21.76 30.77
N ILE A 593 27.71 -20.82 31.30
CA ILE A 593 27.65 -19.43 30.84
C ILE A 593 27.76 -18.49 32.04
N SER A 594 28.80 -17.67 32.08
CA SER A 594 28.95 -16.64 33.10
C SER A 594 27.92 -15.51 32.91
N PRO A 595 27.65 -14.69 33.94
CA PRO A 595 26.80 -13.50 33.82
C PRO A 595 27.20 -12.60 32.65
N GLY A 596 26.22 -12.25 31.81
CA GLY A 596 26.40 -11.39 30.64
C GLY A 596 27.11 -12.04 29.44
N GLN A 597 27.57 -13.30 29.55
CA GLN A 597 28.21 -14.02 28.44
C GLN A 597 27.18 -14.74 27.56
N THR A 598 27.64 -15.09 26.36
CA THR A 598 26.91 -15.89 25.39
C THR A 598 27.55 -17.28 25.28
N PHE A 599 26.75 -18.31 25.03
CA PHE A 599 27.23 -19.62 24.60
C PHE A 599 26.69 -19.94 23.20
N ILE A 600 27.56 -20.49 22.35
CA ILE A 600 27.26 -20.80 20.96
C ILE A 600 27.56 -22.28 20.72
N HIS A 601 26.60 -22.97 20.09
CA HIS A 601 26.81 -24.31 19.55
C HIS A 601 26.43 -24.34 18.08
N ASP A 602 27.43 -24.52 17.22
CA ASP A 602 27.26 -24.66 15.77
C ASP A 602 27.03 -26.12 15.38
N ILE A 603 26.01 -26.34 14.57
CA ILE A 603 25.66 -27.60 13.91
C ILE A 603 25.80 -27.35 12.41
N PRO A 604 26.93 -27.77 11.79
CA PRO A 604 27.16 -27.53 10.37
C PRO A 604 26.27 -28.43 9.49
N SER A 605 26.08 -28.01 8.24
CA SER A 605 25.50 -28.88 7.22
C SER A 605 26.39 -30.10 6.99
N ASP A 606 25.76 -31.27 6.80
CA ASP A 606 26.46 -32.51 6.50
C ASP A 606 25.80 -33.26 5.32
N ALA A 607 26.19 -34.52 5.08
CA ALA A 607 25.69 -35.31 3.96
C ALA A 607 24.43 -36.14 4.27
N ARG A 608 23.93 -36.13 5.52
CA ARG A 608 22.73 -36.88 5.90
C ARG A 608 21.49 -36.21 5.31
N PRO A 609 20.41 -36.96 5.03
CA PRO A 609 19.15 -36.37 4.62
C PRO A 609 18.68 -35.30 5.61
N LEU A 610 18.09 -34.21 5.09
CA LEU A 610 17.52 -33.16 5.93
C LEU A 610 16.46 -33.77 6.87
N LEU A 611 16.66 -33.56 8.17
CA LEU A 611 15.76 -34.00 9.22
C LEU A 611 15.24 -32.77 9.96
N GLN A 612 13.92 -32.57 9.93
CA GLN A 612 13.28 -31.58 10.79
C GLN A 612 13.19 -32.12 12.21
N GLY A 613 13.82 -31.46 13.16
CA GLY A 613 13.93 -31.84 14.57
C GLY A 613 13.41 -30.80 15.53
N ILE A 614 13.79 -30.96 16.79
CA ILE A 614 13.62 -29.99 17.88
C ILE A 614 14.93 -29.82 18.63
N GLY A 615 15.11 -28.65 19.24
CA GLY A 615 16.13 -28.39 20.25
C GLY A 615 15.49 -28.25 21.63
N ILE A 616 16.12 -28.82 22.66
CA ILE A 616 15.74 -28.63 24.06
C ILE A 616 16.98 -28.21 24.84
N VAL A 617 16.90 -27.07 25.53
CA VAL A 617 17.95 -26.60 26.43
C VAL A 617 17.48 -26.86 27.84
N ARG A 618 18.15 -27.72 28.60
CA ARG A 618 17.77 -28.08 29.97
C ARG A 618 18.75 -27.47 30.96
N ALA A 619 18.23 -26.85 32.01
CA ALA A 619 19.06 -26.38 33.12
C ALA A 619 19.53 -27.58 33.96
N GLY A 620 20.79 -27.57 34.37
CA GLY A 620 21.32 -28.49 35.39
C GLY A 620 20.91 -28.08 36.80
N SER A 621 20.89 -26.78 37.06
CA SER A 621 20.36 -26.15 38.28
C SER A 621 19.95 -24.70 37.98
N GLY A 622 18.95 -24.18 38.71
CA GLY A 622 18.41 -22.84 38.48
C GLY A 622 17.65 -22.71 37.15
N PRO A 623 17.49 -21.48 36.62
CA PRO A 623 16.76 -21.25 35.39
C PRO A 623 17.57 -21.64 34.13
N ALA A 624 16.88 -22.12 33.10
CA ALA A 624 17.46 -22.31 31.79
C ALA A 624 17.75 -20.94 31.14
N PRO A 625 18.89 -20.78 30.45
CA PRO A 625 19.19 -19.55 29.73
C PRO A 625 18.13 -19.30 28.66
N GLU A 626 17.99 -18.06 28.23
CA GLU A 626 17.17 -17.78 27.05
C GLU A 626 17.87 -18.39 25.83
N ALA A 627 17.10 -19.08 25.00
CA ALA A 627 17.61 -19.89 23.90
C ALA A 627 17.02 -19.47 22.57
N PHE A 628 17.89 -19.40 21.57
CA PHE A 628 17.57 -19.08 20.19
C PHE A 628 18.32 -20.04 19.27
N ALA A 629 17.84 -20.21 18.04
CA ALA A 629 18.62 -20.81 16.97
C ALA A 629 18.57 -19.94 15.73
N LEU A 630 19.75 -19.60 15.20
CA LEU A 630 19.90 -19.01 13.88
C LEU A 630 20.03 -20.16 12.88
N VAL A 631 19.11 -20.22 11.92
CA VAL A 631 19.01 -21.31 10.96
C VAL A 631 19.23 -20.77 9.56
N SER A 632 20.27 -21.26 8.91
CA SER A 632 20.63 -20.91 7.54
C SER A 632 20.46 -22.11 6.62
N SER A 633 19.76 -21.91 5.50
CA SER A 633 19.77 -22.87 4.39
C SER A 633 21.05 -22.66 3.60
N ILE A 634 21.77 -23.72 3.26
CA ILE A 634 23.00 -23.66 2.47
C ILE A 634 22.77 -24.28 1.10
N ARG A 635 23.05 -23.53 0.03
CA ARG A 635 22.95 -23.99 -1.35
C ARG A 635 24.17 -24.87 -1.70
N ARG A 636 24.08 -25.58 -2.83
CA ARG A 636 25.15 -26.49 -3.29
C ARG A 636 26.47 -25.79 -3.61
N ASP A 637 26.42 -24.50 -3.95
CA ASP A 637 27.59 -23.65 -4.21
C ASP A 637 28.21 -23.07 -2.93
N GLY A 638 27.62 -23.34 -1.75
CA GLY A 638 28.06 -22.81 -0.46
C GLY A 638 27.42 -21.48 -0.07
N SER A 639 26.63 -20.86 -0.96
CA SER A 639 25.89 -19.63 -0.66
C SER A 639 24.75 -19.87 0.33
N ILE A 640 24.36 -18.85 1.08
CA ILE A 640 23.23 -18.91 2.00
C ILE A 640 21.93 -18.69 1.21
N GLY A 641 21.04 -19.68 1.28
CA GLY A 641 19.71 -19.69 0.67
C GLY A 641 18.73 -18.73 1.33
N SER A 642 18.70 -18.80 2.66
CA SER A 642 17.82 -18.05 3.53
C SER A 642 18.37 -18.12 4.95
N THR A 643 17.96 -17.19 5.80
CA THR A 643 18.25 -17.19 7.24
C THR A 643 17.00 -16.84 8.02
N HIS A 644 16.79 -17.45 9.18
CA HIS A 644 15.72 -17.09 10.10
C HIS A 644 16.10 -17.44 11.54
N THR A 645 15.35 -16.88 12.49
CA THR A 645 15.60 -17.07 13.92
C THR A 645 14.44 -17.83 14.56
N VAL A 646 14.78 -18.96 15.18
CA VAL A 646 13.87 -19.72 16.05
C VAL A 646 14.03 -19.22 17.48
N THR A 647 12.93 -18.86 18.13
CA THR A 647 12.90 -18.42 19.53
C THR A 647 12.23 -19.45 20.43
N SER A 648 12.66 -19.50 21.70
CA SER A 648 12.05 -20.34 22.73
C SER A 648 11.00 -19.63 23.59
N HIS A 649 10.64 -18.39 23.27
CA HIS A 649 9.74 -17.55 24.07
C HIS A 649 8.25 -17.88 23.96
N GLN A 650 7.87 -18.86 23.14
CA GLN A 650 6.46 -19.18 22.87
C GLN A 650 6.06 -20.51 23.51
N GLU A 651 5.45 -20.45 24.70
CA GLU A 651 4.77 -21.58 25.36
C GLU A 651 3.40 -21.11 25.87
N GLY A 652 2.34 -21.90 25.66
CA GLY A 652 0.99 -21.50 26.03
C GLY A 652 -0.10 -22.37 25.40
N THR A 653 -1.35 -21.96 25.60
CA THR A 653 -2.55 -22.64 25.08
C THR A 653 -3.28 -21.83 24.02
N LEU A 654 -2.85 -20.60 23.72
CA LEU A 654 -3.45 -19.72 22.73
C LEU A 654 -2.35 -18.89 22.07
N PHE A 655 -2.32 -18.91 20.75
CA PHE A 655 -1.34 -18.18 19.95
C PHE A 655 -2.07 -17.44 18.82
N TRP A 656 -1.56 -16.26 18.47
CA TRP A 656 -2.04 -15.46 17.35
C TRP A 656 -0.84 -15.11 16.48
N ALA A 657 -0.98 -15.25 15.17
CA ALA A 657 0.01 -14.83 14.20
C ALA A 657 -0.70 -14.23 12.99
N PRO A 658 -0.20 -13.13 12.42
CA PRO A 658 -0.68 -12.67 11.12
C PRO A 658 -0.28 -13.70 10.06
N LEU A 659 -1.21 -14.01 9.16
CA LEU A 659 -0.97 -14.84 7.99
C LEU A 659 -1.17 -13.98 6.75
N ASP A 660 -0.16 -13.93 5.88
CA ASP A 660 -0.25 -13.27 4.58
C ASP A 660 0.07 -14.27 3.47
N THR A 661 -0.96 -14.73 2.78
CA THR A 661 -0.85 -15.63 1.62
C THR A 661 -1.14 -14.92 0.30
N TYR A 662 -1.47 -13.62 0.34
CA TYR A 662 -1.82 -12.86 -0.85
C TYR A 662 -0.56 -12.46 -1.63
N PRO A 663 -0.49 -12.77 -2.94
CA PRO A 663 0.58 -12.27 -3.79
C PRO A 663 0.52 -10.74 -3.91
N ASP A 664 1.59 -10.05 -3.55
CA ASP A 664 1.73 -8.60 -3.74
C ASP A 664 2.82 -8.26 -4.78
N VAL A 665 3.22 -6.99 -4.87
CA VAL A 665 4.25 -6.52 -5.81
C VAL A 665 5.66 -6.99 -5.42
N LEU A 666 5.86 -7.46 -4.18
CA LEU A 666 7.13 -7.99 -3.68
C LEU A 666 7.12 -9.52 -3.68
N HIS A 667 5.95 -10.16 -3.52
CA HIS A 667 5.76 -11.61 -3.49
C HIS A 667 5.12 -12.08 -4.81
N HIS A 668 5.95 -12.28 -5.83
CA HIS A 668 5.55 -12.87 -7.11
C HIS A 668 5.46 -14.40 -7.00
N GLY A 669 4.52 -14.93 -6.20
CA GLY A 669 4.37 -16.38 -6.06
C GLY A 669 3.42 -16.81 -4.94
N GLU A 670 3.30 -18.13 -4.77
CA GLU A 670 2.64 -18.73 -3.62
C GLU A 670 3.50 -18.52 -2.37
N ILE A 671 2.87 -18.05 -1.28
CA ILE A 671 3.52 -17.89 0.02
C ILE A 671 3.13 -19.10 0.87
N GLU A 672 4.07 -20.01 1.09
CA GLU A 672 3.89 -21.14 1.98
C GLU A 672 4.12 -20.73 3.44
N ALA A 673 3.09 -20.86 4.28
CA ALA A 673 3.22 -20.69 5.72
C ALA A 673 3.16 -22.06 6.43
N ASN A 674 4.12 -22.30 7.32
CA ASN A 674 4.26 -23.54 8.07
C ASN A 674 4.13 -23.28 9.57
N LEU A 675 3.23 -24.00 10.24
CA LEU A 675 3.10 -23.98 11.69
C LEU A 675 3.78 -25.21 12.32
N HIS A 676 4.77 -24.95 13.16
CA HIS A 676 5.49 -25.97 13.91
C HIS A 676 5.03 -26.00 15.37
N VAL A 677 4.56 -27.16 15.83
CA VAL A 677 4.14 -27.34 17.22
C VAL A 677 4.82 -28.54 17.85
N VAL A 678 5.26 -28.37 19.09
CA VAL A 678 5.97 -29.36 19.89
C VAL A 678 5.19 -29.61 21.16
N ASN A 679 4.81 -30.88 21.40
CA ASN A 679 4.24 -31.31 22.67
C ASN A 679 5.22 -32.27 23.38
N GLU A 680 5.94 -31.76 24.39
CA GLU A 680 6.82 -32.60 25.21
C GLU A 680 6.11 -33.23 26.41
N LYS A 681 4.86 -32.85 26.69
CA LYS A 681 4.14 -33.43 27.84
C LYS A 681 3.88 -34.92 27.60
N GLY A 682 3.89 -35.68 28.70
CA GLY A 682 3.53 -37.09 28.76
C GLY A 682 2.06 -37.40 28.45
N ILE A 683 1.30 -36.46 27.88
CA ILE A 683 -0.10 -36.61 27.50
C ILE A 683 -0.32 -36.04 26.08
N PRO A 684 -1.26 -36.59 25.30
CA PRO A 684 -1.64 -36.02 24.00
C PRO A 684 -2.13 -34.58 24.13
N ALA A 685 -1.93 -33.78 23.07
CA ALA A 685 -2.43 -32.42 22.96
C ALA A 685 -3.26 -32.27 21.68
N THR A 686 -4.42 -31.62 21.78
CA THR A 686 -5.24 -31.23 20.62
C THR A 686 -5.00 -29.76 20.31
N ILE A 687 -4.73 -29.47 19.05
CA ILE A 687 -4.59 -28.11 18.53
C ILE A 687 -5.84 -27.78 17.74
N PHE A 688 -6.42 -26.61 18.05
CA PHE A 688 -7.51 -26.00 17.30
C PHE A 688 -6.92 -24.78 16.58
N LEU A 689 -6.97 -24.79 15.26
CA LEU A 689 -6.62 -23.65 14.43
C LEU A 689 -7.91 -23.07 13.87
N GLU A 690 -8.04 -21.76 13.95
CA GLU A 690 -9.10 -20.99 13.32
C GLU A 690 -8.43 -19.80 12.66
N TRP A 691 -8.66 -19.60 11.36
CA TRP A 691 -8.18 -18.42 10.66
C TRP A 691 -9.35 -17.49 10.35
N PHE A 692 -9.03 -16.20 10.36
CA PHE A 692 -9.98 -15.12 10.17
C PHE A 692 -9.64 -14.38 8.88
N ASP A 693 -10.66 -13.96 8.14
CA ASP A 693 -10.46 -13.05 7.02
C ASP A 693 -10.03 -11.67 7.50
N ILE A 694 -9.70 -10.77 6.55
CA ILE A 694 -9.34 -9.39 6.86
C ILE A 694 -10.45 -8.61 7.56
N ASP A 695 -11.67 -9.15 7.58
CA ASP A 695 -12.80 -8.54 8.24
C ASP A 695 -13.04 -9.04 9.67
N GLY A 696 -12.31 -10.08 10.10
CA GLY A 696 -12.45 -10.73 11.41
C GLY A 696 -13.49 -11.84 11.46
N ASN A 697 -14.02 -12.26 10.30
CA ASN A 697 -14.92 -13.41 10.20
C ASN A 697 -14.12 -14.71 10.15
N SER A 698 -14.65 -15.74 10.81
CA SER A 698 -14.06 -17.09 10.74
C SER A 698 -14.15 -17.62 9.31
N ALA A 699 -13.01 -17.87 8.69
CA ALA A 699 -12.94 -18.38 7.32
C ALA A 699 -12.67 -19.90 7.28
N GLY A 700 -12.15 -20.49 8.35
CA GLY A 700 -11.98 -21.93 8.45
C GLY A 700 -11.50 -22.40 9.82
N LYS A 701 -11.71 -23.69 10.08
CA LYS A 701 -11.32 -24.37 11.32
C LYS A 701 -10.62 -25.68 11.01
N TYR A 702 -9.56 -25.96 11.75
CA TYR A 702 -8.79 -27.19 11.67
C TYR A 702 -8.52 -27.73 13.08
N GLU A 703 -8.64 -29.04 13.25
CA GLU A 703 -8.37 -29.72 14.51
C GLU A 703 -7.43 -30.89 14.27
N ARG A 704 -6.41 -31.02 15.12
CA ARG A 704 -5.53 -32.19 15.12
C ARG A 704 -5.04 -32.54 16.52
N THR A 705 -5.15 -33.82 16.86
CA THR A 705 -4.58 -34.39 18.08
C THR A 705 -3.21 -34.99 17.81
N PHE A 706 -2.24 -34.63 18.65
CA PHE A 706 -0.88 -35.15 18.62
C PHE A 706 -0.66 -36.07 19.82
N ASN A 707 -0.07 -37.24 19.56
CA ASN A 707 0.34 -38.16 20.62
C ASN A 707 1.46 -37.56 21.47
N ILE A 708 1.74 -38.23 22.61
CA ILE A 708 2.83 -37.91 23.54
C ILE A 708 4.15 -37.77 22.80
N GLY A 709 4.89 -36.68 23.02
CA GLY A 709 6.16 -36.40 22.32
C GLY A 709 5.99 -36.10 20.81
N GLY A 710 4.74 -35.93 20.36
CA GLY A 710 4.39 -35.69 18.97
C GLY A 710 4.76 -34.29 18.51
N ARG A 711 5.02 -34.18 17.19
CA ARG A 711 5.30 -32.93 16.49
C ARG A 711 4.38 -32.76 15.29
N ALA A 712 4.05 -31.51 14.99
CA ALA A 712 3.30 -31.13 13.81
C ALA A 712 4.14 -30.23 12.93
N ASN A 713 4.15 -30.49 11.63
CA ASN A 713 4.32 -29.45 10.63
C ASN A 713 2.99 -29.36 9.87
N LEU A 714 2.36 -28.20 9.89
CA LEU A 714 1.09 -27.95 9.21
C LEU A 714 1.36 -26.91 8.12
N SER A 715 1.24 -27.32 6.86
CA SER A 715 1.13 -26.38 5.74
C SER A 715 -0.22 -25.69 5.84
N MET A 716 -0.22 -24.38 5.62
CA MET A 716 -1.40 -23.50 5.70
C MET A 716 -2.00 -23.20 4.31
N GLU A 717 -1.70 -24.03 3.30
CA GLU A 717 -2.37 -24.01 1.99
C GLU A 717 -3.86 -24.35 2.06
#